data_AF-A0A2J7PG16-F1
#
_entry.id   AF-A0A2J7PG16-F1
#
_cell.length_a   1.000
_cell.length_b   1.000
_cell.length_c   1.000
_cell.angle_alpha   90.00
_cell.angle_beta   90.00
_cell.angle_gamma   90.00
#
_symmetry.space_group_name_H-M   'P 1'
#
loop_
_entity.id
_entity.type
_entity.pdbx_description
1 polymer ?
#
loop_
_entity_poly.entity_id
_entity_poly.type
_entity_poly.pdbx_seq_one_letter_code
_entity_poly.pdbx_strand_id
1 'polypeptide(L)'
;MVGNCNKDIAGANLLLMFAPESGNMLGGTVVNITGPCFVPGEKIQCRFDDTTVTGTVVDSNRAICVQPFMMAEGYVRFEIATGVSKFNWKGKFFVETPATATDRIFFEGDSVHERAPAEIRISWNKHNLTTSESAPIKISLWGYKETTIRPELLYIDMIEESTVNSGSYIISPGNFRSRSNPGTDNLKFGFIHINLTNPTQHAGLTVSPVLWSKPIPLAWYFNGQWERKYGSRWSEELCNDWITDDRYLKNFAAEVSQCPCTLEHALADKGRFLPDFDCDKDANPSCFYHKGAVHCVRSGAPSQIGSGQQCCYDKNNYLMLSYDQQWGSWPHRSHNLGFLPWNEANKVPTLSHWYHDIAPFYMCCLWQEEQAVGCETFRFERRPTQDCVAYQSPFVATVFGDPHIITFDDLEYTFNGKGEFVLLHSDTPKQKFDVQGRFEQLPDNIYGEVRATQLTAIAARDNTSAIIEVRLRPKHAQWRYHLDVFAAGKRVYFDRTSLRIQHFPGVTVYMPTYILNQSEIIMMFESGAGVEVVENEGFMTTRVYLPWSFMNQTRGLFGNWSHDIIDDFTLPNGMMGSVGTNINNFESIHKDFALHWLLEDKDDPNKGVALFTREFGRTASFYANKTFVPEYRKNPQDIIPSNSDIMWRSGDSSVWTQK
;
A
#
# COMPACT_ATOMS: atom_id res chain seq x y z
N MET A 1 16.88 8.90 26.43
CA MET A 1 16.46 7.79 27.32
C MET A 1 15.00 7.49 27.03
N VAL A 2 14.78 6.53 26.16
CA VAL A 2 13.44 6.07 25.78
C VAL A 2 13.30 4.68 26.39
N GLY A 3 12.29 4.44 27.22
CA GLY A 3 12.10 3.15 27.93
C GLY A 3 12.44 3.12 29.42
N ASN A 4 12.72 4.27 30.06
CA ASN A 4 12.83 4.33 31.52
C ASN A 4 11.47 4.60 32.16
N CYS A 5 11.22 3.92 33.29
CA CYS A 5 10.14 4.25 34.21
C CYS A 5 10.22 5.72 34.63
N ASN A 6 9.27 6.55 34.19
CA ASN A 6 9.14 7.94 34.61
C ASN A 6 7.76 8.17 35.26
N LYS A 7 7.75 8.47 36.56
CA LYS A 7 6.52 8.73 37.34
C LYS A 7 6.01 10.17 37.18
N ASP A 8 6.86 11.11 36.79
CA ASP A 8 6.60 12.56 36.88
C ASP A 8 5.83 13.13 35.67
N ILE A 9 5.31 12.27 34.78
CA ILE A 9 4.63 12.70 33.56
C ILE A 9 3.29 11.97 33.34
N ALA A 10 2.62 11.58 34.43
CA ALA A 10 1.24 11.10 34.35
C ALA A 10 0.32 12.27 33.93
N GLY A 11 -0.03 12.35 32.64
CA GLY A 11 -0.97 13.34 32.10
C GLY A 11 -0.47 14.22 30.96
N ALA A 12 0.83 14.20 30.62
CA ALA A 12 1.23 14.64 29.29
C ALA A 12 0.90 13.50 28.33
N ASN A 13 0.28 13.77 27.18
CA ASN A 13 0.01 12.78 26.13
C ASN A 13 1.33 12.22 25.57
N LEU A 14 2.00 11.36 26.35
CA LEU A 14 3.29 10.79 26.02
C LEU A 14 3.10 9.68 24.99
N LEU A 15 4.06 9.61 24.09
CA LEU A 15 4.12 8.60 23.05
C LEU A 15 4.47 7.26 23.69
N LEU A 16 3.56 6.29 23.55
CA LEU A 16 3.75 4.94 24.06
C LEU A 16 4.85 4.23 23.25
N MET A 17 5.78 3.58 23.96
CA MET A 17 6.87 2.82 23.35
C MET A 17 6.61 1.33 23.52
N PHE A 18 6.47 0.63 22.40
CA PHE A 18 6.13 -0.78 22.35
C PHE A 18 6.77 -1.47 21.15
N ALA A 19 6.95 -2.79 21.24
CA ALA A 19 7.48 -3.62 20.18
C ALA A 19 6.84 -5.03 20.20
N PRO A 20 6.51 -5.62 19.05
CA PRO A 20 6.62 -5.06 17.70
C PRO A 20 5.61 -3.92 17.46
N GLU A 21 5.91 -3.07 16.48
CA GLU A 21 5.04 -1.94 16.08
C GLU A 21 3.87 -2.37 15.18
N SER A 22 3.89 -3.62 14.69
CA SER A 22 2.89 -4.20 13.82
C SER A 22 2.51 -5.62 14.20
N GLY A 23 1.37 -6.10 13.73
CA GLY A 23 0.92 -7.47 13.94
C GLY A 23 -0.22 -7.89 13.01
N ASN A 24 -0.37 -9.21 12.82
CA ASN A 24 -1.38 -9.79 11.94
C ASN A 24 -2.78 -9.57 12.52
N MET A 25 -3.75 -9.14 11.70
CA MET A 25 -5.13 -8.89 12.12
C MET A 25 -5.82 -10.11 12.74
N LEU A 26 -5.37 -11.33 12.42
CA LEU A 26 -5.84 -12.59 13.03
C LEU A 26 -5.53 -12.69 14.54
N GLY A 27 -4.65 -11.83 15.05
CA GLY A 27 -4.31 -11.73 16.47
C GLY A 27 -3.19 -12.69 16.91
N GLY A 28 -2.90 -12.70 18.21
CA GLY A 28 -1.84 -13.53 18.81
C GLY A 28 -0.46 -12.87 18.82
N THR A 29 -0.33 -11.63 18.33
CA THR A 29 0.91 -10.86 18.44
C THR A 29 1.16 -10.45 19.89
N VAL A 30 2.30 -10.84 20.46
CA VAL A 30 2.71 -10.48 21.81
C VAL A 30 3.42 -9.11 21.76
N VAL A 31 2.73 -8.07 22.23
CA VAL A 31 3.22 -6.69 22.26
C VAL A 31 3.88 -6.41 23.60
N ASN A 32 5.20 -6.19 23.57
CA ASN A 32 5.98 -5.73 24.71
C ASN A 32 5.87 -4.22 24.82
N ILE A 33 5.52 -3.75 26.00
CA ILE A 33 5.24 -2.35 26.27
C ILE A 33 6.22 -1.87 27.33
N THR A 34 6.85 -0.73 27.07
CA THR A 34 7.84 -0.13 27.98
C THR A 34 7.32 1.19 28.55
N GLY A 35 7.28 1.26 29.89
CA GLY A 35 6.65 2.35 30.66
C GLY A 35 5.11 2.30 30.64
N PRO A 36 4.37 3.04 31.50
CA PRO A 36 4.72 3.73 32.76
C PRO A 36 5.21 2.74 33.82
N CYS A 37 6.07 3.16 34.74
CA CYS A 37 6.52 2.41 35.93
C CYS A 37 5.48 1.40 36.46
N PHE A 38 5.50 0.17 35.97
CA PHE A 38 4.46 -0.80 36.27
C PHE A 38 4.66 -1.31 37.69
N VAL A 39 3.57 -1.54 38.41
CA VAL A 39 3.65 -2.20 39.71
C VAL A 39 3.47 -3.70 39.48
N PRO A 40 4.45 -4.56 39.86
CA PRO A 40 4.29 -6.00 39.74
C PRO A 40 3.01 -6.47 40.44
N GLY A 41 2.18 -7.23 39.72
CA GLY A 41 0.88 -7.70 40.20
C GLY A 41 -0.31 -6.77 39.89
N GLU A 42 -0.09 -5.57 39.36
CA GLU A 42 -1.17 -4.72 38.86
C GLU A 42 -1.71 -5.27 37.53
N LYS A 43 -3.03 -5.15 37.33
CA LYS A 43 -3.66 -5.44 36.03
C LYS A 43 -3.57 -4.21 35.14
N ILE A 44 -3.16 -4.41 33.89
CA ILE A 44 -3.19 -3.38 32.86
C ILE A 44 -4.26 -3.72 31.82
N GLN A 45 -4.84 -2.67 31.23
CA GLN A 45 -5.76 -2.80 30.11
C GLN A 45 -5.12 -2.19 28.87
N CYS A 46 -5.10 -2.97 27.80
CA CYS A 46 -4.63 -2.54 26.49
C CYS A 46 -5.80 -2.46 25.54
N ARG A 47 -5.98 -1.30 24.90
CA ARG A 47 -7.01 -1.06 23.91
C ARG A 47 -6.37 -0.95 22.54
N PHE A 48 -6.74 -1.87 21.66
CA PHE A 48 -6.45 -1.81 20.23
C PHE A 48 -7.72 -1.35 19.53
N ASP A 49 -7.73 -0.08 19.13
CA ASP A 49 -8.88 0.68 18.65
C ASP A 49 -10.14 0.57 19.53
N ASP A 50 -11.08 -0.31 19.19
CA ASP A 50 -12.33 -0.54 19.91
C ASP A 50 -12.25 -1.72 20.90
N THR A 51 -11.26 -2.59 20.75
CA THR A 51 -11.17 -3.86 21.47
C THR A 51 -10.20 -3.75 22.64
N THR A 52 -10.66 -4.08 23.85
CA THR A 52 -9.86 -4.03 25.08
C THR A 52 -9.50 -5.42 25.57
N VAL A 53 -8.21 -5.64 25.86
CA VAL A 53 -7.65 -6.87 26.39
C VAL A 53 -6.95 -6.62 27.73
N THR A 54 -6.92 -7.64 28.58
CA THR A 54 -6.14 -7.59 29.82
C THR A 54 -4.70 -7.97 29.55
N GLY A 55 -3.75 -7.14 29.95
CA GLY A 55 -2.32 -7.41 29.86
C GLY A 55 -1.73 -7.92 31.18
N THR A 56 -0.48 -8.40 31.09
CA THR A 56 0.30 -8.92 32.23
C THR A 56 1.53 -8.06 32.45
N VAL A 57 1.74 -7.59 33.68
CA VAL A 57 2.98 -6.90 34.07
C VAL A 57 4.08 -7.94 34.31
N VAL A 58 5.21 -7.78 33.64
CA VAL A 58 6.38 -8.68 33.79
C VAL A 58 7.30 -8.14 34.88
N ASP A 59 7.66 -6.86 34.78
CA ASP A 59 8.53 -6.15 35.72
C ASP A 59 8.15 -4.66 35.76
N SER A 60 8.88 -3.84 36.51
CA SER A 60 8.56 -2.41 36.67
C SER A 60 8.70 -1.58 35.39
N ASN A 61 9.38 -2.08 34.37
CA ASN A 61 9.63 -1.39 33.11
C ASN A 61 8.84 -2.01 31.95
N ARG A 62 8.39 -3.27 32.08
CA ARG A 62 7.80 -4.04 31.00
C ARG A 62 6.44 -4.63 31.37
N ALA A 63 5.48 -4.43 30.47
CA ALA A 63 4.23 -5.16 30.45
C ALA A 63 3.96 -5.76 29.07
N ILE A 64 3.07 -6.74 29.02
CA ILE A 64 2.75 -7.50 27.83
C ILE A 64 1.25 -7.47 27.58
N CYS A 65 0.87 -7.21 26.34
CA CYS A 65 -0.49 -7.38 25.84
C CYS A 65 -0.51 -8.24 24.60
N VAL A 66 -1.55 -9.04 24.45
CA VAL A 66 -1.75 -9.89 23.27
C VAL A 66 -2.77 -9.22 22.38
N GLN A 67 -2.36 -8.91 21.16
CA GLN A 67 -3.27 -8.37 20.17
C GLN A 67 -4.43 -9.36 19.94
N PRO A 68 -5.70 -8.93 20.08
CA PRO A 68 -6.85 -9.76 19.76
C PRO A 68 -7.01 -9.90 18.24
N PHE A 69 -7.95 -10.74 17.80
CA PHE A 69 -8.47 -10.66 16.43
C PHE A 69 -9.10 -9.29 16.21
N MET A 70 -8.78 -8.65 15.09
CA MET A 70 -9.32 -7.35 14.70
C MET A 70 -9.69 -7.36 13.23
N MET A 71 -10.78 -6.67 12.91
CA MET A 71 -11.22 -6.45 11.53
C MET A 71 -10.77 -5.05 11.11
N ALA A 72 -9.46 -4.88 10.92
CA ALA A 72 -8.85 -3.61 10.53
C ALA A 72 -7.50 -3.86 9.84
N GLU A 73 -7.02 -2.87 9.11
CA GLU A 73 -5.73 -2.76 8.45
C GLU A 73 -5.09 -1.39 8.74
N GLY A 74 -3.79 -1.26 8.51
CA GLY A 74 -3.12 0.03 8.65
C GLY A 74 -2.98 0.50 10.10
N TYR A 75 -2.80 1.82 10.30
CA TYR A 75 -2.54 2.37 11.63
C TYR A 75 -3.82 2.53 12.47
N VAL A 76 -3.94 1.70 13.51
CA VAL A 76 -5.00 1.81 14.51
C VAL A 76 -4.50 2.47 15.80
N ARG A 77 -5.42 3.01 16.59
CA ARG A 77 -5.10 3.57 17.91
C ARG A 77 -4.69 2.45 18.87
N PHE A 78 -3.60 2.64 19.60
CA PHE A 78 -3.18 1.72 20.65
C PHE A 78 -2.97 2.48 21.94
N GLU A 79 -3.70 2.10 22.98
CA GLU A 79 -3.73 2.85 24.23
C GLU A 79 -3.67 1.92 25.44
N ILE A 80 -3.05 2.37 26.51
CA ILE A 80 -2.96 1.59 27.76
C ILE A 80 -3.45 2.36 28.98
N ALA A 81 -4.04 1.61 29.90
CA ALA A 81 -4.43 2.05 31.23
C ALA A 81 -3.83 1.13 32.29
N THR A 82 -3.28 1.71 33.35
CA THR A 82 -2.81 0.99 34.54
C THR A 82 -3.89 1.05 35.63
N GLY A 83 -4.34 -0.09 36.14
CA GLY A 83 -5.37 -0.16 37.19
C GLY A 83 -6.77 0.25 36.69
N VAL A 84 -7.46 1.10 37.45
CA VAL A 84 -8.83 1.59 37.14
C VAL A 84 -8.81 2.98 36.48
N SER A 85 -7.66 3.38 35.94
CA SER A 85 -7.43 4.73 35.42
C SER A 85 -7.88 4.90 33.96
N LYS A 86 -7.84 6.14 33.45
CA LYS A 86 -8.09 6.46 32.04
C LYS A 86 -6.92 6.00 31.16
N PHE A 87 -7.18 5.81 29.87
CA PHE A 87 -6.16 5.54 28.85
C PHE A 87 -5.24 6.75 28.64
N ASN A 88 -4.20 6.83 29.47
CA ASN A 88 -3.30 7.98 29.55
C ASN A 88 -2.15 7.91 28.54
N TRP A 89 -1.82 6.72 28.06
CA TRP A 89 -0.71 6.49 27.14
C TRP A 89 -1.24 6.06 25.79
N LYS A 90 -0.74 6.68 24.72
CA LYS A 90 -1.29 6.51 23.37
C LYS A 90 -0.17 6.28 22.35
N GLY A 91 -0.47 5.45 21.37
CA GLY A 91 0.38 5.11 20.24
C GLY A 91 -0.45 4.75 19.03
N LYS A 92 0.22 4.41 17.93
CA LYS A 92 -0.40 3.90 16.70
C LYS A 92 0.22 2.55 16.37
N PHE A 93 -0.59 1.50 16.37
CA PHE A 93 -0.18 0.13 16.05
C PHE A 93 -0.56 -0.18 14.59
N PHE A 94 0.32 -0.83 13.83
CA PHE A 94 0.05 -1.15 12.43
C PHE A 94 -0.52 -2.57 12.29
N VAL A 95 -1.71 -2.69 11.71
CA VAL A 95 -2.40 -3.96 11.53
C VAL A 95 -2.13 -4.48 10.12
N GLU A 96 -1.54 -5.66 10.06
CA GLU A 96 -1.18 -6.35 8.82
C GLU A 96 -2.32 -7.29 8.42
N THR A 97 -2.80 -7.21 7.18
CA THR A 97 -3.82 -8.15 6.68
C THR A 97 -3.19 -9.51 6.37
N PRO A 98 -3.95 -10.63 6.35
CA PRO A 98 -3.39 -11.95 6.02
C PRO A 98 -2.73 -12.01 4.65
N ALA A 99 -3.10 -11.14 3.71
CA ALA A 99 -2.46 -11.05 2.39
C ALA A 99 -1.10 -10.31 2.43
N THR A 100 -0.95 -9.33 3.32
CA THR A 100 0.26 -8.46 3.39
C THR A 100 1.20 -8.85 4.53
N ALA A 101 0.69 -9.55 5.54
CA ALA A 101 1.46 -10.04 6.68
C ALA A 101 2.62 -10.93 6.20
N THR A 102 3.73 -10.87 6.92
CA THR A 102 4.89 -11.70 6.58
C THR A 102 4.56 -13.18 6.79
N ASP A 103 4.83 -13.99 5.77
CA ASP A 103 4.60 -15.43 5.80
C ASP A 103 5.43 -16.09 6.93
N ARG A 104 4.73 -16.80 7.82
CA ARG A 104 5.35 -17.55 8.92
C ARG A 104 5.22 -19.06 8.79
N ILE A 105 4.25 -19.51 7.99
CA ILE A 105 4.02 -20.91 7.63
C ILE A 105 4.08 -20.99 6.10
N PHE A 106 4.99 -21.81 5.59
CA PHE A 106 5.23 -22.02 4.17
C PHE A 106 4.70 -23.39 3.76
N PHE A 107 4.19 -23.49 2.53
CA PHE A 107 3.73 -24.74 1.93
C PHE A 107 4.75 -25.22 0.91
N GLU A 108 5.12 -26.50 0.96
CA GLU A 108 5.97 -27.11 -0.06
C GLU A 108 5.10 -27.52 -1.25
N GLY A 109 4.94 -26.61 -2.21
CA GLY A 109 4.12 -26.80 -3.42
C GLY A 109 2.64 -26.47 -3.25
N ASP A 110 1.84 -26.85 -4.24
CA ASP A 110 0.44 -26.39 -4.39
C ASP A 110 -0.59 -27.37 -3.80
N SER A 111 -0.18 -28.45 -3.13
CA SER A 111 -1.10 -29.50 -2.67
C SER A 111 -2.18 -28.99 -1.71
N VAL A 112 -1.93 -27.90 -0.98
CA VAL A 112 -2.94 -27.26 -0.12
C VAL A 112 -4.16 -26.72 -0.90
N HIS A 113 -3.98 -26.46 -2.20
CA HIS A 113 -5.01 -25.94 -3.10
C HIS A 113 -5.84 -27.04 -3.78
N GLU A 114 -5.44 -28.30 -3.62
CA GLU A 114 -6.14 -29.44 -4.20
C GLU A 114 -7.37 -29.85 -3.37
N ARG A 115 -8.34 -30.50 -4.04
CA ARG A 115 -9.58 -30.97 -3.42
C ARG A 115 -9.34 -32.07 -2.38
N ALA A 116 -8.45 -33.02 -2.68
CA ALA A 116 -8.20 -34.21 -1.86
C ALA A 116 -6.74 -34.69 -2.02
N PRO A 117 -5.74 -33.89 -1.60
CA PRO A 117 -4.34 -34.25 -1.70
C PRO A 117 -4.00 -35.43 -0.77
N ALA A 118 -2.97 -36.21 -1.13
CA ALA A 118 -2.49 -37.31 -0.31
C ALA A 118 -1.76 -36.83 0.95
N GLU A 119 -0.95 -35.77 0.82
CA GLU A 119 -0.21 -35.13 1.90
C GLU A 119 -0.07 -33.62 1.63
N ILE A 120 0.02 -32.83 2.69
CA ILE A 120 0.32 -31.39 2.64
C ILE A 120 1.51 -31.17 3.55
N ARG A 121 2.60 -30.67 2.98
CA ARG A 121 3.86 -30.40 3.70
C ARG A 121 3.93 -28.94 4.07
N ILE A 122 4.05 -28.65 5.36
CA ILE A 122 4.21 -27.30 5.89
C ILE A 122 5.55 -27.15 6.61
N SER A 123 6.15 -25.96 6.49
CA SER A 123 7.37 -25.60 7.19
C SER A 123 7.28 -24.22 7.83
N TRP A 124 8.03 -23.99 8.90
CA TRP A 124 8.09 -22.72 9.61
C TRP A 124 9.45 -22.54 10.30
N ASN A 125 9.79 -21.28 10.63
CA ASN A 125 10.97 -21.02 11.44
C ASN A 125 10.68 -21.33 12.92
N LYS A 126 11.32 -22.38 13.45
CA LYS A 126 11.17 -22.84 14.84
C LYS A 126 11.43 -21.74 15.88
N HIS A 127 12.32 -20.80 15.58
CA HIS A 127 12.71 -19.71 16.49
C HIS A 127 11.64 -18.63 16.63
N ASN A 128 10.66 -18.57 15.73
CA ASN A 128 9.53 -17.64 15.87
C ASN A 128 8.60 -18.02 17.03
N LEU A 129 8.63 -19.30 17.47
CA LEU A 129 7.83 -19.79 18.60
C LEU A 129 8.64 -19.83 19.90
N THR A 130 9.85 -20.38 19.87
CA THR A 130 10.70 -20.48 21.06
C THR A 130 12.14 -20.77 20.67
N THR A 131 13.08 -20.43 21.55
CA THR A 131 14.48 -20.85 21.46
C THR A 131 14.69 -22.31 21.84
N SER A 132 13.71 -22.94 22.52
CA SER A 132 13.77 -24.34 22.94
C SER A 132 13.42 -25.27 21.77
N GLU A 133 14.43 -25.94 21.20
CA GLU A 133 14.30 -26.74 19.98
C GLU A 133 13.40 -28.00 20.12
N SER A 134 13.10 -28.43 21.34
CA SER A 134 12.25 -29.60 21.62
C SER A 134 10.91 -29.26 22.27
N ALA A 135 10.50 -27.99 22.26
CA ALA A 135 9.23 -27.62 22.88
C ALA A 135 8.05 -28.25 22.12
N PRO A 136 7.04 -28.82 22.82
CA PRO A 136 5.85 -29.33 22.19
C PRO A 136 4.98 -28.18 21.65
N ILE A 137 4.54 -28.33 20.41
CA ILE A 137 3.63 -27.43 19.71
C ILE A 137 2.33 -28.14 19.39
N LYS A 138 1.27 -27.36 19.21
CA LYS A 138 -0.02 -27.81 18.72
C LYS A 138 -0.38 -27.08 17.43
N ILE A 139 -1.06 -27.77 16.54
CA ILE A 139 -1.45 -27.29 15.21
C ILE A 139 -2.97 -27.36 15.11
N SER A 140 -3.62 -26.21 15.04
CA SER A 140 -5.08 -26.08 14.95
C SER A 140 -5.51 -25.52 13.60
N LEU A 141 -6.75 -25.83 13.23
CA LEU A 141 -7.40 -25.31 12.04
C LEU A 141 -8.48 -24.31 12.44
N TRP A 142 -8.47 -23.15 11.80
CA TRP A 142 -9.46 -22.09 11.96
C TRP A 142 -10.10 -21.78 10.61
N GLY A 143 -11.31 -21.25 10.62
CA GLY A 143 -11.97 -20.78 9.41
C GLY A 143 -12.82 -19.55 9.64
N TYR A 144 -13.28 -18.96 8.55
CA TYR A 144 -13.93 -17.67 8.56
C TYR A 144 -15.25 -17.70 7.80
N LYS A 145 -16.26 -16.96 8.30
CA LYS A 145 -17.57 -16.83 7.66
C LYS A 145 -18.16 -15.42 7.80
N GLU A 146 -19.04 -15.09 6.86
CA GLU A 146 -19.80 -13.83 6.79
C GLU A 146 -21.32 -14.05 6.62
N THR A 147 -21.85 -15.13 7.20
CA THR A 147 -23.28 -15.47 7.02
C THR A 147 -24.24 -14.60 7.81
N THR A 148 -23.74 -13.80 8.77
CA THR A 148 -24.54 -12.86 9.54
C THR A 148 -24.03 -11.44 9.30
N ILE A 149 -24.74 -10.44 9.81
CA ILE A 149 -24.30 -9.03 9.77
C ILE A 149 -22.89 -8.88 10.39
N ARG A 150 -22.47 -9.82 11.26
CA ARG A 150 -21.17 -9.82 11.92
C ARG A 150 -20.28 -10.96 11.40
N PRO A 151 -19.11 -10.64 10.83
CA PRO A 151 -18.10 -11.62 10.47
C PRO A 151 -17.49 -12.32 11.69
N GLU A 152 -17.13 -13.60 11.56
CA GLU A 152 -16.61 -14.42 12.66
C GLU A 152 -15.41 -15.27 12.21
N LEU A 153 -14.36 -15.29 13.03
CA LEU A 153 -13.24 -16.24 12.94
C LEU A 153 -13.50 -17.38 13.95
N LEU A 154 -13.63 -18.61 13.45
CA LEU A 154 -14.06 -19.78 14.22
C LEU A 154 -12.97 -20.85 14.26
N TYR A 155 -12.83 -21.47 15.43
CA TYR A 155 -12.04 -22.68 15.59
C TYR A 155 -12.76 -23.88 14.96
N ILE A 156 -12.06 -24.68 14.16
CA ILE A 156 -12.62 -25.85 13.47
C ILE A 156 -12.23 -27.14 14.21
N ASP A 157 -10.94 -27.44 14.25
CA ASP A 157 -10.44 -28.70 14.80
C ASP A 157 -8.95 -28.66 15.15
N MET A 158 -8.52 -29.64 15.94
CA MET A 158 -7.12 -29.89 16.29
C MET A 158 -6.51 -30.86 15.26
N ILE A 159 -5.54 -30.38 14.49
CA ILE A 159 -4.81 -31.21 13.51
C ILE A 159 -3.80 -32.09 14.24
N GLU A 160 -3.04 -31.50 15.17
CA GLU A 160 -2.07 -32.19 16.01
C GLU A 160 -2.04 -31.55 17.40
N GLU A 161 -2.15 -32.35 18.45
CA GLU A 161 -2.26 -31.88 19.84
C GLU A 161 -0.88 -31.65 20.47
N SER A 162 0.10 -32.47 20.11
CA SER A 162 1.46 -32.33 20.64
C SER A 162 2.48 -32.97 19.70
N THR A 163 3.22 -32.14 18.97
CA THR A 163 4.39 -32.54 18.20
C THR A 163 5.61 -31.71 18.54
N VAL A 164 6.80 -32.21 18.26
CA VAL A 164 8.05 -31.50 18.54
C VAL A 164 8.19 -30.33 17.56
N ASN A 165 8.70 -29.18 18.02
CA ASN A 165 9.01 -28.01 17.17
C ASN A 165 10.22 -28.26 16.23
N SER A 166 10.06 -29.19 15.29
CA SER A 166 11.07 -29.54 14.28
C SER A 166 11.21 -28.49 13.17
N GLY A 167 10.24 -27.60 13.00
CA GLY A 167 10.17 -26.63 11.90
C GLY A 167 9.47 -27.15 10.64
N SER A 168 8.95 -28.38 10.65
CA SER A 168 8.21 -28.96 9.53
C SER A 168 7.17 -29.97 10.01
N TYR A 169 6.04 -30.06 9.34
CA TYR A 169 4.99 -31.04 9.63
C TYR A 169 4.31 -31.51 8.34
N ILE A 170 3.93 -32.79 8.31
CA ILE A 170 3.21 -33.40 7.19
C ILE A 170 1.79 -33.66 7.65
N ILE A 171 0.84 -32.96 7.04
CA ILE A 171 -0.58 -33.17 7.24
C ILE A 171 -1.02 -34.28 6.29
N SER A 172 -1.67 -35.32 6.81
CA SER A 172 -2.25 -36.41 6.02
C SER A 172 -3.78 -36.30 6.03
N PRO A 173 -4.41 -35.70 5.01
CA PRO A 173 -5.86 -35.46 4.99
C PRO A 173 -6.72 -36.72 5.17
N GLY A 174 -6.21 -37.89 4.78
CA GLY A 174 -6.88 -39.18 4.98
C GLY A 174 -7.28 -39.45 6.44
N ASN A 175 -6.53 -38.93 7.41
CA ASN A 175 -6.82 -39.10 8.84
C ASN A 175 -8.07 -38.34 9.30
N PHE A 176 -8.51 -37.33 8.55
CA PHE A 176 -9.66 -36.49 8.90
C PHE A 176 -10.95 -36.93 8.20
N ARG A 177 -10.89 -37.89 7.28
CA ARG A 177 -12.03 -38.28 6.42
C ARG A 177 -13.27 -38.69 7.22
N SER A 178 -13.09 -39.33 8.38
CA SER A 178 -14.18 -39.78 9.26
C SER A 178 -14.63 -38.73 10.29
N ARG A 179 -13.91 -37.61 10.44
CA ARG A 179 -14.29 -36.54 11.37
C ARG A 179 -15.54 -35.82 10.88
N SER A 180 -16.26 -35.18 11.81
CA SER A 180 -17.51 -34.46 11.55
C SER A 180 -17.58 -33.22 12.44
N ASN A 181 -17.71 -32.04 11.83
CA ASN A 181 -17.79 -30.75 12.51
C ASN A 181 -19.06 -29.99 12.05
N PRO A 182 -20.27 -30.41 12.48
CA PRO A 182 -21.54 -29.93 11.94
C PRO A 182 -21.88 -28.45 12.19
N GLY A 183 -21.06 -27.71 12.95
CA GLY A 183 -21.21 -26.27 13.17
C GLY A 183 -20.27 -25.40 12.33
N THR A 184 -19.31 -26.02 11.63
CA THR A 184 -18.27 -25.33 10.85
C THR A 184 -18.11 -25.93 9.45
N ASP A 185 -18.97 -26.87 9.05
CA ASP A 185 -18.94 -27.53 7.75
C ASP A 185 -19.35 -26.59 6.60
N ASN A 186 -19.86 -25.40 6.90
CA ASN A 186 -20.12 -24.35 5.91
C ASN A 186 -18.87 -23.50 5.58
N LEU A 187 -17.79 -23.60 6.37
CA LEU A 187 -16.57 -22.82 6.17
C LEU A 187 -15.80 -23.28 4.93
N LYS A 188 -15.47 -22.35 4.05
CA LYS A 188 -14.88 -22.63 2.74
C LYS A 188 -13.37 -22.44 2.68
N PHE A 189 -12.87 -21.49 3.45
CA PHE A 189 -11.46 -21.17 3.57
C PHE A 189 -11.12 -20.88 5.04
N GLY A 190 -9.84 -20.93 5.35
CA GLY A 190 -9.37 -20.76 6.72
C GLY A 190 -7.86 -20.67 6.82
N PHE A 191 -7.34 -21.02 7.99
CA PHE A 191 -5.95 -20.79 8.38
C PHE A 191 -5.42 -21.94 9.21
N ILE A 192 -4.14 -22.26 9.01
CA ILE A 192 -3.36 -23.08 9.94
C ILE A 192 -2.81 -22.17 11.02
N HIS A 193 -2.97 -22.61 12.27
CA HIS A 193 -2.56 -21.89 13.45
C HIS A 193 -1.63 -22.78 14.30
N ILE A 194 -0.42 -22.30 14.57
CA ILE A 194 0.59 -23.02 15.37
C ILE A 194 0.92 -22.20 16.63
N ASN A 195 0.89 -22.85 17.78
CA ASN A 195 1.33 -22.29 19.06
C ASN A 195 1.91 -23.38 19.99
N LEU A 196 2.52 -22.95 21.10
CA LEU A 196 3.10 -23.86 22.10
C LEU A 196 2.00 -24.56 22.91
N THR A 197 2.21 -25.83 23.21
CA THR A 197 1.30 -26.61 24.08
C THR A 197 1.39 -26.10 25.53
N ASN A 198 2.60 -25.88 26.04
CA ASN A 198 2.89 -25.39 27.40
C ASN A 198 3.79 -24.13 27.39
N PRO A 199 3.21 -22.92 27.23
CA PRO A 199 4.00 -21.68 27.11
C PRO A 199 4.77 -21.31 28.39
N THR A 200 4.21 -21.60 29.57
CA THR A 200 4.81 -21.23 30.86
C THR A 200 6.16 -21.89 31.11
N GLN A 201 6.33 -23.14 30.66
CA GLN A 201 7.56 -23.92 30.86
C GLN A 201 8.67 -23.53 29.88
N HIS A 202 8.32 -23.09 28.66
CA HIS A 202 9.29 -22.91 27.56
C HIS A 202 9.51 -21.47 27.12
N ALA A 203 8.58 -20.56 27.42
CA ALA A 203 8.70 -19.14 27.12
C ALA A 203 8.80 -18.28 28.39
N GLY A 204 8.61 -18.86 29.58
CA GLY A 204 8.53 -18.12 30.85
C GLY A 204 7.36 -17.13 30.92
N LEU A 205 6.43 -17.22 29.98
CA LEU A 205 5.25 -16.37 29.84
C LEU A 205 4.00 -17.24 29.92
N THR A 206 2.91 -16.69 30.46
CA THR A 206 1.59 -17.33 30.42
C THR A 206 0.99 -17.35 29.02
N VAL A 207 1.59 -16.62 28.08
CA VAL A 207 1.11 -16.44 26.71
C VAL A 207 2.07 -17.12 25.74
N SER A 208 1.52 -17.88 24.79
CA SER A 208 2.30 -18.43 23.67
C SER A 208 2.34 -17.45 22.50
N PRO A 209 3.49 -17.29 21.82
CA PRO A 209 3.49 -16.72 20.47
C PRO A 209 2.69 -17.60 19.51
N VAL A 210 2.21 -16.98 18.44
CA VAL A 210 1.32 -17.59 17.44
C VAL A 210 1.89 -17.38 16.05
N LEU A 211 1.78 -18.43 15.22
CA LEU A 211 1.99 -18.37 13.77
C LEU A 211 0.68 -18.64 13.04
N TRP A 212 0.39 -17.82 12.04
CA TRP A 212 -0.73 -17.99 11.13
C TRP A 212 -0.19 -18.28 9.72
N SER A 213 -0.89 -19.13 8.97
CA SER A 213 -0.67 -19.26 7.52
C SER A 213 -1.35 -18.11 6.78
N LYS A 214 -1.05 -17.98 5.48
CA LYS A 214 -1.95 -17.30 4.54
C LYS A 214 -3.31 -18.02 4.47
N PRO A 215 -4.37 -17.37 3.96
CA PRO A 215 -5.65 -18.02 3.78
C PRO A 215 -5.50 -19.23 2.84
N ILE A 216 -6.18 -20.33 3.18
CA ILE A 216 -6.14 -21.58 2.42
C ILE A 216 -7.56 -22.13 2.22
N PRO A 217 -7.84 -22.81 1.10
CA PRO A 217 -9.10 -23.51 0.94
C PRO A 217 -9.19 -24.68 1.94
N LEU A 218 -10.40 -25.01 2.39
CA LEU A 218 -10.62 -26.08 3.38
C LEU A 218 -11.13 -27.39 2.79
N ALA A 219 -11.14 -27.52 1.45
CA ALA A 219 -11.60 -28.75 0.80
C ALA A 219 -10.82 -29.98 1.24
N TRP A 220 -9.49 -29.92 1.30
CA TRP A 220 -8.67 -31.05 1.74
C TRP A 220 -9.09 -31.58 3.12
N TYR A 221 -9.58 -30.72 4.02
CA TYR A 221 -10.08 -31.10 5.34
C TYR A 221 -11.55 -31.56 5.31
N PHE A 222 -12.44 -30.79 4.69
CA PHE A 222 -13.87 -31.05 4.68
C PHE A 222 -14.34 -32.03 3.59
N ASN A 223 -13.47 -32.47 2.68
CA ASN A 223 -13.85 -33.30 1.53
C ASN A 223 -14.71 -34.50 1.93
N GLY A 224 -14.34 -35.25 2.98
CA GLY A 224 -15.12 -36.39 3.45
C GLY A 224 -16.48 -36.01 4.06
N GLN A 225 -16.59 -34.83 4.68
CA GLN A 225 -17.83 -34.33 5.27
C GLN A 225 -18.79 -33.84 4.18
N TRP A 226 -18.28 -33.08 3.21
CA TRP A 226 -19.05 -32.60 2.07
C TRP A 226 -19.47 -33.73 1.13
N GLU A 227 -18.62 -34.74 0.92
CA GLU A 227 -18.98 -35.94 0.14
C GLU A 227 -20.16 -36.69 0.76
N ARG A 228 -20.25 -36.78 2.10
CA ARG A 228 -21.40 -37.39 2.79
C ARG A 228 -22.67 -36.54 2.72
N LYS A 229 -22.54 -35.21 2.69
CA LYS A 229 -23.67 -34.27 2.75
C LYS A 229 -24.27 -33.99 1.36
N TYR A 230 -23.42 -33.78 0.36
CA TYR A 230 -23.81 -33.35 -1.00
C TYR A 230 -23.47 -34.39 -2.07
N GLY A 231 -22.82 -35.51 -1.72
CA GLY A 231 -22.41 -36.55 -2.66
C GLY A 231 -21.08 -36.26 -3.36
N SER A 232 -20.78 -37.04 -4.40
CA SER A 232 -19.50 -36.95 -5.14
C SER A 232 -19.32 -35.63 -5.90
N ARG A 233 -20.43 -34.93 -6.21
CA ARG A 233 -20.47 -33.64 -6.91
C ARG A 233 -20.61 -32.45 -5.96
N TRP A 234 -20.16 -32.58 -4.71
CA TRP A 234 -20.28 -31.51 -3.72
C TRP A 234 -19.73 -30.16 -4.18
N SER A 235 -18.68 -30.12 -5.02
CA SER A 235 -18.10 -28.85 -5.50
C SER A 235 -19.06 -28.08 -6.39
N GLU A 236 -19.86 -28.81 -7.19
CA GLU A 236 -20.90 -28.24 -8.06
C GLU A 236 -22.04 -27.66 -7.21
N GLU A 237 -22.52 -28.40 -6.21
CA GLU A 237 -23.55 -27.93 -5.27
C GLU A 237 -23.11 -26.68 -4.51
N LEU A 238 -21.88 -26.66 -3.98
CA LEU A 238 -21.37 -25.47 -3.29
C LEU A 238 -21.20 -24.26 -4.22
N CYS A 239 -20.85 -24.47 -5.48
CA CYS A 239 -20.80 -23.41 -6.47
C CYS A 239 -22.22 -22.89 -6.78
N ASN A 240 -23.21 -23.77 -6.93
CA ASN A 240 -24.60 -23.40 -7.18
C ASN A 240 -25.21 -22.60 -6.01
N ASP A 241 -24.92 -23.01 -4.76
CA ASP A 241 -25.29 -22.27 -3.55
C ASP A 241 -24.71 -20.85 -3.60
N TRP A 242 -23.40 -20.73 -3.87
CA TRP A 242 -22.75 -19.42 -3.97
C TRP A 242 -23.30 -18.55 -5.11
N ILE A 243 -23.54 -19.12 -6.30
CA ILE A 243 -24.13 -18.39 -7.44
C ILE A 243 -25.50 -17.81 -7.05
N THR A 244 -26.29 -18.61 -6.32
CA THR A 244 -27.63 -18.21 -5.86
C THR A 244 -27.53 -17.03 -4.90
N ASP A 245 -26.65 -17.12 -3.90
CA ASP A 245 -26.42 -16.05 -2.94
C ASP A 245 -25.86 -14.78 -3.61
N ASP A 246 -24.87 -14.92 -4.49
CA ASP A 246 -24.22 -13.78 -5.15
C ASP A 246 -25.17 -13.06 -6.11
N ARG A 247 -26.12 -13.76 -6.75
CA ARG A 247 -27.19 -13.16 -7.59
C ARG A 247 -28.17 -12.28 -6.81
N TYR A 248 -28.38 -12.54 -5.52
CA TYR A 248 -29.19 -11.67 -4.67
C TYR A 248 -28.47 -10.37 -4.29
N LEU A 249 -27.14 -10.32 -4.42
CA LEU A 249 -26.35 -9.14 -4.17
C LEU A 249 -26.33 -8.20 -5.38
N LYS A 250 -26.20 -6.89 -5.12
CA LYS A 250 -26.08 -5.87 -6.16
C LYS A 250 -24.89 -6.18 -7.09
N ASN A 251 -25.09 -5.97 -8.38
CA ASN A 251 -24.01 -6.01 -9.37
C ASN A 251 -23.04 -4.84 -9.13
N PHE A 252 -21.75 -5.13 -9.18
CA PHE A 252 -20.69 -4.16 -8.86
C PHE A 252 -19.69 -3.95 -10.00
N ALA A 253 -19.64 -4.87 -10.97
CA ALA A 253 -18.61 -4.88 -12.02
C ALA A 253 -18.57 -3.58 -12.86
N ALA A 254 -19.72 -2.91 -13.05
CA ALA A 254 -19.77 -1.63 -13.77
C ALA A 254 -19.23 -0.42 -12.98
N GLU A 255 -19.03 -0.55 -11.66
CA GLU A 255 -18.55 0.53 -10.80
C GLU A 255 -17.03 0.50 -10.57
N VAL A 256 -16.33 -0.54 -11.06
CA VAL A 256 -14.87 -0.63 -10.97
C VAL A 256 -14.18 0.01 -12.18
N SER A 257 -12.90 0.37 -12.03
CA SER A 257 -12.10 0.94 -13.11
C SER A 257 -11.93 -0.05 -14.28
N GLN A 258 -12.01 0.46 -15.50
CA GLN A 258 -11.78 -0.32 -16.72
C GLN A 258 -10.32 -0.76 -16.83
N CYS A 259 -10.06 -1.96 -17.36
CA CYS A 259 -8.70 -2.43 -17.51
C CYS A 259 -7.98 -1.73 -18.66
N PRO A 260 -6.71 -1.32 -18.49
CA PRO A 260 -5.87 -0.88 -19.60
C PRO A 260 -5.70 -1.98 -20.66
N CYS A 261 -5.69 -1.63 -21.95
CA CYS A 261 -5.56 -2.61 -23.04
C CYS A 261 -4.21 -3.35 -23.04
N THR A 262 -3.15 -2.63 -22.67
CA THR A 262 -1.76 -3.12 -22.74
C THR A 262 -1.08 -2.99 -21.37
N LEU A 263 -0.08 -3.84 -21.13
CA LEU A 263 0.72 -3.79 -19.91
C LEU A 263 1.41 -2.42 -19.73
N GLU A 264 1.86 -1.80 -20.82
CA GLU A 264 2.49 -0.49 -20.78
C GLU A 264 1.53 0.60 -20.25
N HIS A 265 0.28 0.60 -20.72
CA HIS A 265 -0.74 1.52 -20.21
C HIS A 265 -1.02 1.27 -18.71
N ALA A 266 -1.04 0.02 -18.28
CA ALA A 266 -1.20 -0.34 -16.87
C ALA A 266 -0.05 0.16 -15.99
N LEU A 267 1.20 0.03 -16.44
CA LEU A 267 2.37 0.49 -15.69
C LEU A 267 2.51 2.03 -15.69
N ALA A 268 2.01 2.69 -16.74
CA ALA A 268 1.96 4.15 -16.81
C ALA A 268 0.85 4.74 -15.93
N ASP A 269 -0.24 4.01 -15.67
CA ASP A 269 -1.35 4.45 -14.83
C ASP A 269 -1.12 4.23 -13.33
N LYS A 270 -0.06 4.88 -12.83
CA LYS A 270 0.37 4.83 -11.43
C LYS A 270 -0.61 5.51 -10.46
N GLY A 271 -1.64 6.20 -10.95
CA GLY A 271 -2.66 6.85 -10.13
C GLY A 271 -3.81 5.92 -9.74
N ARG A 272 -4.21 5.00 -10.63
CA ARG A 272 -5.33 4.07 -10.39
C ARG A 272 -4.91 2.64 -10.13
N PHE A 273 -3.82 2.19 -10.75
CA PHE A 273 -3.36 0.80 -10.67
C PHE A 273 -2.00 0.69 -9.98
N LEU A 274 -1.82 -0.40 -9.23
CA LEU A 274 -0.55 -0.80 -8.65
C LEU A 274 -0.26 -2.27 -8.96
N PRO A 275 1.01 -2.70 -9.00
CA PRO A 275 1.39 -4.09 -9.23
C PRO A 275 0.74 -5.05 -8.24
N ASP A 276 0.19 -6.16 -8.75
CA ASP A 276 -0.26 -7.24 -7.89
C ASP A 276 0.92 -8.12 -7.47
N PHE A 277 1.26 -8.11 -6.18
CA PHE A 277 2.43 -8.81 -5.67
C PHE A 277 2.38 -10.32 -5.78
N ASP A 278 1.20 -10.92 -5.94
CA ASP A 278 1.05 -12.36 -6.17
C ASP A 278 1.27 -12.75 -7.64
N CYS A 279 1.30 -11.77 -8.55
CA CYS A 279 1.59 -11.93 -9.98
C CYS A 279 2.35 -10.71 -10.51
N ASP A 280 3.58 -10.55 -10.01
CA ASP A 280 4.46 -9.45 -10.35
C ASP A 280 5.64 -9.96 -11.18
N LYS A 281 5.93 -9.28 -12.29
CA LYS A 281 7.02 -9.67 -13.20
C LYS A 281 8.38 -9.54 -12.54
N ASP A 282 8.51 -8.64 -11.57
CA ASP A 282 9.79 -8.31 -10.93
C ASP A 282 10.03 -9.12 -9.65
N ALA A 283 8.97 -9.51 -8.93
CA ALA A 283 9.09 -10.20 -7.63
C ALA A 283 8.53 -11.63 -7.60
N ASN A 284 7.41 -11.90 -8.29
CA ASN A 284 6.75 -13.20 -8.26
C ASN A 284 6.01 -13.49 -9.58
N PRO A 285 6.70 -14.09 -10.57
CA PRO A 285 6.12 -14.34 -11.89
C PRO A 285 5.26 -15.62 -11.96
N SER A 286 4.97 -16.28 -10.83
CA SER A 286 4.27 -17.59 -10.85
C SER A 286 2.78 -17.49 -11.17
N CYS A 287 2.13 -16.36 -10.81
CA CYS A 287 0.75 -16.03 -11.19
C CYS A 287 -0.26 -17.19 -11.03
N PHE A 288 -0.33 -17.80 -9.84
CA PHE A 288 -1.09 -19.06 -9.61
C PHE A 288 -2.55 -19.02 -10.10
N TYR A 289 -3.27 -17.94 -9.80
CA TYR A 289 -4.67 -17.74 -10.21
C TYR A 289 -4.84 -17.26 -11.65
N HIS A 290 -3.75 -16.94 -12.35
CA HIS A 290 -3.75 -16.36 -13.70
C HIS A 290 -2.67 -17.02 -14.56
N LYS A 291 -2.79 -18.34 -14.78
CA LYS A 291 -1.81 -19.08 -15.58
C LYS A 291 -1.66 -18.48 -16.98
N GLY A 292 -0.42 -18.21 -17.38
CA GLY A 292 -0.10 -17.59 -18.66
C GLY A 292 0.03 -16.06 -18.61
N ALA A 293 -0.31 -15.43 -17.49
CA ALA A 293 -0.01 -14.03 -17.25
C ALA A 293 1.48 -13.82 -16.96
N VAL A 294 2.03 -12.69 -17.40
CA VAL A 294 3.38 -12.22 -17.05
C VAL A 294 3.33 -11.20 -15.92
N HIS A 295 2.26 -10.41 -15.87
CA HIS A 295 2.06 -9.38 -14.85
C HIS A 295 0.57 -9.11 -14.67
N CYS A 296 0.16 -8.87 -13.43
CA CYS A 296 -1.15 -8.32 -13.11
C CYS A 296 -0.99 -7.00 -12.34
N VAL A 297 -1.95 -6.11 -12.56
CA VAL A 297 -2.15 -4.91 -11.74
C VAL A 297 -3.50 -4.98 -11.07
N ARG A 298 -3.62 -4.31 -9.93
CA ARG A 298 -4.87 -4.16 -9.19
C ARG A 298 -5.16 -2.70 -8.89
N SER A 299 -6.43 -2.38 -8.66
CA SER A 299 -6.83 -1.06 -8.19
C SER A 299 -6.09 -0.71 -6.88
N GLY A 300 -5.60 0.52 -6.78
CA GLY A 300 -4.86 0.97 -5.58
C GLY A 300 -5.75 1.34 -4.39
N ALA A 301 -7.04 1.54 -4.62
CA ALA A 301 -8.04 1.85 -3.62
C ALA A 301 -9.37 1.15 -3.95
N PRO A 302 -10.21 0.85 -2.95
CA PRO A 302 -11.56 0.34 -3.17
C PRO A 302 -12.44 1.37 -3.89
N SER A 303 -13.41 0.89 -4.67
CA SER A 303 -14.48 1.73 -5.21
C SER A 303 -15.42 2.23 -4.09
N GLN A 304 -16.36 3.11 -4.42
CA GLN A 304 -17.36 3.65 -3.47
C GLN A 304 -18.24 2.58 -2.81
N ILE A 305 -18.28 1.37 -3.35
CA ILE A 305 -19.01 0.22 -2.78
C ILE A 305 -18.08 -0.87 -2.22
N GLY A 306 -16.77 -0.61 -2.14
CA GLY A 306 -15.79 -1.53 -1.60
C GLY A 306 -15.25 -2.57 -2.58
N SER A 307 -15.51 -2.41 -3.88
CA SER A 307 -15.05 -3.37 -4.92
C SER A 307 -13.67 -3.01 -5.46
N GLY A 308 -13.00 -3.99 -6.06
CA GLY A 308 -11.68 -3.85 -6.66
C GLY A 308 -11.60 -4.40 -8.08
N GLN A 309 -10.51 -4.06 -8.76
CA GLN A 309 -10.23 -4.56 -10.10
C GLN A 309 -8.87 -5.24 -10.14
N GLN A 310 -8.77 -6.34 -10.88
CA GLN A 310 -7.51 -7.04 -11.18
C GLN A 310 -7.40 -7.27 -12.69
N CYS A 311 -6.37 -6.69 -13.31
CA CYS A 311 -6.10 -6.74 -14.74
C CYS A 311 -4.79 -7.48 -14.99
N CYS A 312 -4.85 -8.57 -15.73
CA CYS A 312 -3.73 -9.46 -16.00
C CYS A 312 -3.37 -9.46 -17.49
N TYR A 313 -2.08 -9.49 -17.77
CA TYR A 313 -1.53 -9.35 -19.12
C TYR A 313 -0.75 -10.59 -19.53
N ASP A 314 -0.98 -11.03 -20.77
CA ASP A 314 -0.30 -12.20 -21.33
C ASP A 314 1.15 -11.89 -21.74
N LYS A 315 1.85 -12.89 -22.27
CA LYS A 315 3.21 -12.75 -22.81
C LYS A 315 3.35 -11.77 -23.99
N ASN A 316 2.25 -11.40 -24.63
CA ASN A 316 2.22 -10.42 -25.71
C ASN A 316 1.85 -9.02 -25.18
N ASN A 317 1.76 -8.85 -23.85
CA ASN A 317 1.38 -7.63 -23.15
C ASN A 317 -0.06 -7.18 -23.39
N TYR A 318 -0.97 -8.10 -23.77
CA TYR A 318 -2.39 -7.80 -23.95
C TYR A 318 -3.23 -8.27 -22.77
N LEU A 319 -4.31 -7.54 -22.50
CA LEU A 319 -5.28 -7.87 -21.47
C LEU A 319 -5.87 -9.27 -21.69
N MET A 320 -5.79 -10.13 -20.67
CA MET A 320 -6.41 -11.45 -20.68
C MET A 320 -7.88 -11.33 -20.25
N LEU A 321 -8.80 -11.82 -21.09
CA LEU A 321 -10.23 -11.78 -20.82
C LEU A 321 -10.73 -13.09 -20.18
N SER A 322 -11.62 -12.96 -19.19
CA SER A 322 -12.31 -14.07 -18.55
C SER A 322 -13.27 -14.78 -19.50
N TYR A 323 -13.70 -14.13 -20.59
CA TYR A 323 -14.51 -14.74 -21.65
C TYR A 323 -13.75 -15.80 -22.44
N ASP A 324 -12.46 -15.59 -22.70
CA ASP A 324 -11.66 -16.49 -23.53
C ASP A 324 -11.09 -17.66 -22.74
N GLN A 325 -10.68 -17.42 -21.49
CA GLN A 325 -10.04 -18.44 -20.63
C GLN A 325 -10.31 -18.21 -19.14
N GLN A 326 -10.29 -19.28 -18.34
CA GLN A 326 -10.52 -19.20 -16.90
C GLN A 326 -9.42 -18.46 -16.12
N TRP A 327 -8.30 -18.15 -16.77
CA TRP A 327 -7.16 -17.46 -16.16
C TRP A 327 -7.17 -15.95 -16.42
N GLY A 328 -8.24 -15.45 -17.04
CA GLY A 328 -8.39 -14.05 -17.40
C GLY A 328 -8.48 -13.11 -16.21
N SER A 329 -8.47 -11.81 -16.52
CA SER A 329 -8.67 -10.73 -15.57
C SER A 329 -10.08 -10.76 -15.00
N TRP A 330 -10.28 -10.33 -13.76
CA TRP A 330 -11.62 -10.24 -13.19
C TRP A 330 -11.74 -9.12 -12.16
N PRO A 331 -12.94 -8.55 -11.99
CA PRO A 331 -13.22 -7.65 -10.88
C PRO A 331 -13.43 -8.45 -9.59
N HIS A 332 -13.17 -7.83 -8.45
CA HIS A 332 -13.40 -8.39 -7.13
C HIS A 332 -14.53 -7.64 -6.43
N ARG A 333 -15.48 -8.37 -5.84
CA ARG A 333 -16.60 -7.74 -5.11
C ARG A 333 -16.09 -6.97 -3.91
N SER A 334 -15.14 -7.57 -3.20
CA SER A 334 -14.49 -7.01 -2.02
C SER A 334 -13.05 -6.71 -2.34
N HIS A 335 -12.62 -5.46 -2.23
CA HIS A 335 -11.23 -5.08 -2.35
C HIS A 335 -10.41 -5.76 -1.24
N ASN A 336 -9.16 -6.15 -1.52
CA ASN A 336 -8.29 -6.82 -0.53
C ASN A 336 -7.99 -5.94 0.70
N LEU A 337 -8.18 -4.63 0.59
CA LEU A 337 -8.03 -3.66 1.70
C LEU A 337 -9.28 -3.52 2.56
N GLY A 338 -10.38 -4.17 2.17
CA GLY A 338 -11.69 -3.95 2.78
C GLY A 338 -12.26 -2.58 2.42
N PHE A 339 -13.33 -2.22 3.12
CA PHE A 339 -14.02 -0.94 2.96
C PHE A 339 -14.64 -0.54 4.30
N LEU A 340 -14.60 0.74 4.68
CA LEU A 340 -15.13 1.15 5.97
C LEU A 340 -16.68 1.13 5.99
N PRO A 341 -17.32 0.75 7.11
CA PRO A 341 -16.73 0.16 8.32
C PRO A 341 -16.37 -1.32 8.13
N TRP A 342 -15.20 -1.74 8.63
CA TRP A 342 -14.65 -3.08 8.41
C TRP A 342 -15.33 -4.20 9.20
N ASN A 343 -16.25 -3.91 10.11
CA ASN A 343 -16.92 -4.91 10.96
C ASN A 343 -18.22 -5.44 10.36
N GLU A 344 -18.50 -5.14 9.10
CA GLU A 344 -19.65 -5.60 8.34
C GLU A 344 -19.25 -6.66 7.31
N ALA A 345 -20.21 -7.47 6.87
CA ALA A 345 -20.01 -8.38 5.76
C ALA A 345 -19.63 -7.63 4.46
N ASN A 346 -18.86 -8.28 3.58
CA ASN A 346 -18.32 -7.74 2.32
C ASN A 346 -17.31 -6.59 2.48
N LYS A 347 -16.81 -6.35 3.70
CA LYS A 347 -15.98 -5.17 4.01
C LYS A 347 -14.70 -5.47 4.79
N VAL A 348 -14.49 -6.70 5.22
CA VAL A 348 -13.34 -7.11 6.04
C VAL A 348 -12.09 -7.23 5.17
N PRO A 349 -10.98 -6.54 5.52
CA PRO A 349 -9.73 -6.62 4.76
C PRO A 349 -9.24 -8.06 4.58
N THR A 350 -8.90 -8.43 3.33
CA THR A 350 -8.53 -9.78 2.85
C THR A 350 -9.60 -10.87 3.04
N LEU A 351 -10.30 -10.94 4.16
CA LEU A 351 -11.22 -12.02 4.48
C LEU A 351 -12.49 -11.98 3.63
N SER A 352 -13.06 -10.80 3.38
CA SER A 352 -14.22 -10.66 2.50
C SER A 352 -13.87 -10.91 1.03
N HIS A 353 -12.67 -10.50 0.60
CA HIS A 353 -12.13 -10.83 -0.71
C HIS A 353 -12.02 -12.34 -0.92
N TRP A 354 -11.50 -13.05 0.08
CA TRP A 354 -11.46 -14.50 0.04
C TRP A 354 -12.84 -15.15 0.06
N TYR A 355 -13.78 -14.63 0.86
CA TYR A 355 -15.13 -15.17 0.95
C TYR A 355 -15.92 -15.01 -0.36
N HIS A 356 -15.87 -13.83 -0.98
CA HIS A 356 -16.71 -13.49 -2.14
C HIS A 356 -16.08 -13.80 -3.50
N ASP A 357 -14.75 -13.84 -3.60
CA ASP A 357 -14.05 -13.90 -4.89
C ASP A 357 -13.14 -15.12 -5.01
N ILE A 358 -12.24 -15.35 -4.04
CA ILE A 358 -11.22 -16.42 -4.16
C ILE A 358 -11.77 -17.82 -3.82
N ALA A 359 -12.47 -17.99 -2.69
CA ALA A 359 -13.02 -19.29 -2.30
C ALA A 359 -14.04 -19.84 -3.32
N PRO A 360 -14.94 -19.04 -3.91
CA PRO A 360 -15.83 -19.50 -4.98
C PRO A 360 -15.09 -19.90 -6.26
N PHE A 361 -13.99 -19.21 -6.61
CA PHE A 361 -13.18 -19.60 -7.77
C PHE A 361 -12.63 -21.03 -7.65
N TYR A 362 -12.27 -21.47 -6.44
CA TYR A 362 -11.90 -22.86 -6.20
C TYR A 362 -13.02 -23.84 -6.54
N MET A 363 -14.22 -23.60 -6.00
CA MET A 363 -15.34 -24.52 -6.14
C MET A 363 -15.94 -24.51 -7.54
N CYS A 364 -16.01 -23.35 -8.18
CA CYS A 364 -16.64 -23.17 -9.47
C CYS A 364 -15.72 -23.47 -10.65
N CYS A 365 -14.42 -23.14 -10.56
CA CYS A 365 -13.47 -23.32 -11.67
C CYS A 365 -12.34 -24.29 -11.35
N LEU A 366 -11.55 -24.10 -10.28
CA LEU A 366 -10.34 -24.91 -10.07
C LEU A 366 -10.61 -26.40 -9.76
N TRP A 367 -11.72 -26.73 -9.10
CA TRP A 367 -12.13 -28.10 -8.78
C TRP A 367 -13.18 -28.67 -9.73
N GLN A 368 -13.47 -27.96 -10.83
CA GLN A 368 -14.36 -28.38 -11.90
C GLN A 368 -13.65 -28.25 -13.25
N GLU A 369 -14.34 -28.62 -14.33
CA GLU A 369 -13.85 -28.37 -15.68
C GLU A 369 -14.10 -26.91 -16.08
N GLU A 370 -13.27 -26.40 -16.99
CA GLU A 370 -13.36 -25.00 -17.44
C GLU A 370 -14.74 -24.67 -18.07
N GLN A 371 -15.33 -25.64 -18.78
CA GLN A 371 -16.63 -25.54 -19.44
C GLN A 371 -17.80 -25.93 -18.53
N ALA A 372 -17.56 -26.13 -17.23
CA ALA A 372 -18.64 -26.37 -16.29
C ALA A 372 -19.53 -25.13 -16.19
N VAL A 373 -20.86 -25.33 -16.12
CA VAL A 373 -21.86 -24.24 -16.04
C VAL A 373 -21.55 -23.29 -14.88
N GLY A 374 -21.03 -23.81 -13.77
CA GLY A 374 -20.60 -23.00 -12.63
C GLY A 374 -19.42 -22.07 -12.94
N CYS A 375 -18.41 -22.56 -13.66
CA CYS A 375 -17.25 -21.75 -14.05
C CYS A 375 -17.63 -20.70 -15.11
N GLU A 376 -18.42 -21.08 -16.11
CA GLU A 376 -18.93 -20.14 -17.12
C GLU A 376 -19.79 -19.04 -16.47
N THR A 377 -20.68 -19.40 -15.53
CA THR A 377 -21.50 -18.43 -14.79
C THR A 377 -20.61 -17.50 -13.95
N PHE A 378 -19.61 -18.04 -13.25
CA PHE A 378 -18.64 -17.23 -12.51
C PHE A 378 -17.96 -16.22 -13.43
N ARG A 379 -17.40 -16.67 -14.56
CA ARG A 379 -16.57 -15.85 -15.47
C ARG A 379 -17.37 -14.86 -16.31
N PHE A 380 -18.55 -15.25 -16.79
CA PHE A 380 -19.31 -14.47 -17.79
C PHE A 380 -20.42 -13.63 -17.17
N GLU A 381 -21.00 -14.06 -16.05
CA GLU A 381 -22.12 -13.36 -15.40
C GLU A 381 -21.68 -12.64 -14.12
N ARG A 382 -20.89 -13.29 -13.27
CA ARG A 382 -20.63 -12.79 -11.91
C ARG A 382 -19.34 -11.99 -11.78
N ARG A 383 -18.28 -12.38 -12.48
CA ARG A 383 -16.94 -11.76 -12.49
C ARG A 383 -16.42 -11.51 -13.92
N PRO A 384 -17.22 -10.84 -14.78
CA PRO A 384 -16.79 -10.54 -16.15
C PRO A 384 -15.67 -9.50 -16.14
N THR A 385 -14.59 -9.75 -16.89
CA THR A 385 -13.55 -8.76 -17.14
C THR A 385 -14.16 -7.45 -17.63
N GLN A 386 -13.75 -6.33 -17.05
CA GLN A 386 -14.01 -5.03 -17.67
C GLN A 386 -13.00 -4.85 -18.79
N ASP A 387 -13.48 -4.86 -20.03
CA ASP A 387 -12.63 -4.68 -21.20
C ASP A 387 -12.02 -3.28 -21.24
N CYS A 388 -11.20 -3.03 -22.26
CA CYS A 388 -10.46 -1.78 -22.36
C CYS A 388 -11.10 -0.74 -23.29
N VAL A 389 -12.33 -0.98 -23.79
CA VAL A 389 -12.95 -0.13 -24.82
C VAL A 389 -13.14 1.31 -24.33
N ALA A 390 -13.43 1.49 -23.05
CA ALA A 390 -13.63 2.79 -22.41
C ALA A 390 -12.44 3.23 -21.53
N TYR A 391 -11.30 2.54 -21.61
CA TYR A 391 -10.11 2.93 -20.85
C TYR A 391 -9.53 4.25 -21.39
N GLN A 392 -9.18 5.14 -20.47
CA GLN A 392 -8.55 6.43 -20.78
C GLN A 392 -7.22 6.52 -20.03
N SER A 393 -6.10 6.64 -20.75
CA SER A 393 -4.79 6.83 -20.12
C SER A 393 -4.72 8.16 -19.35
N PRO A 394 -3.96 8.21 -18.23
CA PRO A 394 -3.69 9.48 -17.56
C PRO A 394 -2.72 10.35 -18.38
N PHE A 395 -2.79 11.66 -18.14
CA PHE A 395 -1.81 12.62 -18.64
C PHE A 395 -0.74 12.88 -17.59
N VAL A 396 0.48 13.21 -18.03
CA VAL A 396 1.65 13.29 -17.17
C VAL A 396 2.30 14.65 -17.29
N ALA A 397 2.55 15.30 -16.17
CA ALA A 397 3.45 16.45 -16.07
C ALA A 397 4.66 16.07 -15.19
N THR A 398 5.82 16.66 -15.46
CA THR A 398 7.05 16.25 -14.77
C THR A 398 7.97 17.43 -14.47
N VAL A 399 8.71 17.29 -13.37
CA VAL A 399 9.85 18.16 -13.02
C VAL A 399 11.07 17.28 -12.75
N PHE A 400 12.21 17.63 -13.36
CA PHE A 400 13.44 16.85 -13.30
C PHE A 400 14.67 17.74 -13.53
N GLY A 401 15.87 17.28 -13.15
CA GLY A 401 17.10 18.03 -13.38
C GLY A 401 17.16 19.35 -12.59
N ASP A 402 17.57 20.44 -13.24
CA ASP A 402 17.89 21.75 -12.63
C ASP A 402 16.92 22.89 -13.00
N PRO A 403 15.74 22.87 -12.38
CA PRO A 403 14.64 22.03 -12.77
C PRO A 403 14.11 22.40 -14.17
N HIS A 404 14.04 21.39 -15.04
CA HIS A 404 13.23 21.37 -16.24
C HIS A 404 11.81 20.92 -15.90
N ILE A 405 10.82 21.55 -16.52
CA ILE A 405 9.40 21.29 -16.31
C ILE A 405 8.76 21.00 -17.68
N ILE A 406 7.92 19.97 -17.71
CA ILE A 406 7.02 19.67 -18.82
C ILE A 406 5.60 19.72 -18.27
N THR A 407 4.75 20.56 -18.84
CA THR A 407 3.33 20.74 -18.45
C THR A 407 2.47 19.57 -18.94
N PHE A 408 1.18 19.55 -18.56
CA PHE A 408 0.24 18.54 -19.09
C PHE A 408 -0.08 18.69 -20.58
N ASP A 409 0.22 19.86 -21.16
CA ASP A 409 0.03 20.18 -22.59
C ASP A 409 1.35 20.11 -23.38
N ASP A 410 2.36 19.41 -22.86
CA ASP A 410 3.67 19.17 -23.46
C ASP A 410 4.56 20.43 -23.64
N LEU A 411 4.30 21.50 -22.88
CA LEU A 411 5.17 22.69 -22.88
C LEU A 411 6.43 22.45 -22.02
N GLU A 412 7.60 22.46 -22.66
CA GLU A 412 8.90 22.39 -22.00
C GLU A 412 9.43 23.78 -21.64
N TYR A 413 9.80 23.99 -20.38
CA TYR A 413 10.54 25.17 -19.95
C TYR A 413 11.44 24.90 -18.74
N THR A 414 12.34 25.83 -18.42
CA THR A 414 13.27 25.72 -17.29
C THR A 414 12.97 26.80 -16.25
N PHE A 415 12.99 26.42 -14.97
CA PHE A 415 12.69 27.34 -13.87
C PHE A 415 13.58 27.14 -12.64
N ASN A 416 14.62 27.96 -12.52
CA ASN A 416 15.54 27.92 -11.37
C ASN A 416 15.13 28.86 -10.23
N GLY A 417 13.98 28.62 -9.60
CA GLY A 417 13.51 29.36 -8.42
C GLY A 417 14.00 28.77 -7.10
N LYS A 418 14.20 29.61 -6.07
CA LYS A 418 14.56 29.19 -4.70
C LYS A 418 13.39 29.45 -3.75
N GLY A 419 12.78 28.36 -3.24
CA GLY A 419 11.60 28.43 -2.39
C GLY A 419 10.65 27.24 -2.53
N GLU A 420 9.48 27.36 -1.92
CA GLU A 420 8.36 26.42 -2.07
C GLU A 420 7.39 26.97 -3.12
N PHE A 421 6.99 26.15 -4.08
CA PHE A 421 6.15 26.56 -5.21
C PHE A 421 4.99 25.59 -5.42
N VAL A 422 3.89 26.13 -5.94
CA VAL A 422 2.74 25.33 -6.40
C VAL A 422 3.09 24.70 -7.74
N LEU A 423 3.20 23.37 -7.77
CA LEU A 423 3.33 22.64 -9.03
C LEU A 423 1.96 22.48 -9.69
N LEU A 424 0.96 22.12 -8.88
CA LEU A 424 -0.41 21.93 -9.30
C LEU A 424 -1.36 22.38 -8.20
N HIS A 425 -2.36 23.16 -8.56
CA HIS A 425 -3.50 23.53 -7.75
C HIS A 425 -4.78 23.36 -8.58
N SER A 426 -5.74 22.66 -8.00
CA SER A 426 -7.10 22.55 -8.50
C SER A 426 -8.04 22.74 -7.31
N ASP A 427 -8.93 23.72 -7.38
CA ASP A 427 -9.96 23.97 -6.37
C ASP A 427 -11.33 24.13 -7.04
N THR A 428 -11.90 23.01 -7.48
CA THR A 428 -13.26 22.98 -8.02
C THR A 428 -14.20 22.25 -7.07
N PRO A 429 -15.53 22.47 -7.17
CA PRO A 429 -16.50 21.71 -6.40
C PRO A 429 -16.43 20.19 -6.66
N LYS A 430 -15.86 19.78 -7.80
CA LYS A 430 -15.72 18.39 -8.20
C LYS A 430 -14.42 17.77 -7.67
N GLN A 431 -13.31 18.50 -7.77
CA GLN A 431 -11.97 17.98 -7.48
C GLN A 431 -11.12 19.06 -6.82
N LYS A 432 -10.48 18.70 -5.71
CA LYS A 432 -9.55 19.56 -4.99
C LYS A 432 -8.22 18.83 -4.91
N PHE A 433 -7.18 19.29 -5.57
CA PHE A 433 -5.91 18.60 -5.60
C PHE A 433 -4.74 19.59 -5.61
N ASP A 434 -3.81 19.39 -4.70
CA ASP A 434 -2.65 20.24 -4.50
C ASP A 434 -1.36 19.42 -4.54
N VAL A 435 -0.41 19.85 -5.36
CA VAL A 435 0.96 19.32 -5.40
C VAL A 435 1.93 20.50 -5.33
N GLN A 436 2.83 20.44 -4.37
CA GLN A 436 3.78 21.51 -4.06
C GLN A 436 5.21 20.97 -4.07
N GLY A 437 6.15 21.76 -4.57
CA GLY A 437 7.57 21.40 -4.66
C GLY A 437 8.47 22.40 -3.93
N ARG A 438 9.48 21.90 -3.23
CA ARG A 438 10.53 22.71 -2.59
C ARG A 438 11.80 22.65 -3.43
N PHE A 439 12.26 23.82 -3.84
CA PHE A 439 13.49 24.00 -4.61
C PHE A 439 14.54 24.72 -3.75
N GLU A 440 15.66 24.04 -3.54
CA GLU A 440 16.80 24.57 -2.79
C GLU A 440 18.01 24.72 -3.71
N GLN A 441 18.90 25.65 -3.38
CA GLN A 441 20.11 25.91 -4.14
C GLN A 441 21.09 24.73 -4.03
N LEU A 442 21.72 24.37 -5.14
CA LEU A 442 22.78 23.37 -5.15
C LEU A 442 23.96 23.83 -4.26
N PRO A 443 24.64 22.89 -3.58
CA PRO A 443 25.83 23.23 -2.80
C PRO A 443 26.96 23.74 -3.71
N ASP A 444 27.84 24.54 -3.13
CA ASP A 444 29.04 25.02 -3.82
C ASP A 444 29.87 23.87 -4.39
N ASN A 445 30.39 24.07 -5.59
CA ASN A 445 31.30 23.14 -6.24
C ASN A 445 32.75 23.64 -6.14
N ILE A 446 33.69 22.91 -6.75
CA ILE A 446 35.12 23.29 -6.76
C ILE A 446 35.40 24.65 -7.43
N TYR A 447 34.48 25.17 -8.23
CA TYR A 447 34.56 26.45 -8.93
C TYR A 447 33.80 27.58 -8.23
N GLY A 448 33.14 27.29 -7.10
CA GLY A 448 32.41 28.26 -6.28
C GLY A 448 30.90 28.01 -6.21
N GLU A 449 30.16 29.09 -5.97
CA GLU A 449 28.70 29.06 -5.80
C GLU A 449 27.99 28.62 -7.09
N VAL A 450 27.06 27.68 -6.96
CA VAL A 450 26.20 27.22 -8.05
C VAL A 450 24.88 27.98 -8.01
N ARG A 451 24.61 28.80 -9.04
CA ARG A 451 23.37 29.60 -9.16
C ARG A 451 22.25 28.82 -9.87
N ALA A 452 22.00 27.61 -9.41
CA ALA A 452 20.93 26.73 -9.87
C ALA A 452 20.27 26.04 -8.68
N THR A 453 19.02 25.62 -8.85
CA THR A 453 18.24 24.94 -7.81
C THR A 453 17.91 23.51 -8.20
N GLN A 454 17.59 22.69 -7.21
CA GLN A 454 17.11 21.34 -7.41
C GLN A 454 15.87 21.09 -6.56
N LEU A 455 15.03 20.15 -7.01
CA LEU A 455 13.92 19.67 -6.22
C LEU A 455 14.45 18.88 -5.00
N THR A 456 13.93 19.21 -3.82
CA THR A 456 14.35 18.59 -2.55
C THR A 456 13.21 18.00 -1.76
N ALA A 457 11.98 18.45 -1.99
CA ALA A 457 10.79 17.88 -1.37
C ALA A 457 9.55 18.08 -2.24
N ILE A 458 8.61 17.15 -2.10
CA ILE A 458 7.26 17.21 -2.68
C ILE A 458 6.26 17.02 -1.55
N ALA A 459 5.17 17.77 -1.57
CA ALA A 459 4.01 17.53 -0.73
C ALA A 459 2.74 17.51 -1.58
N ALA A 460 1.85 16.55 -1.32
CA ALA A 460 0.62 16.39 -2.08
C ALA A 460 -0.58 16.09 -1.17
N ARG A 461 -1.76 16.55 -1.60
CA ARG A 461 -3.04 16.34 -0.92
C ARG A 461 -4.19 16.33 -1.93
N ASP A 462 -5.14 15.42 -1.73
CA ASP A 462 -6.39 15.32 -2.49
C ASP A 462 -7.58 15.50 -1.56
N ASN A 463 -8.36 16.56 -1.77
CA ASN A 463 -9.55 16.87 -1.01
C ASN A 463 -9.32 16.85 0.52
N THR A 464 -9.83 15.81 1.19
CA THR A 464 -9.69 15.62 2.65
C THR A 464 -8.69 14.53 3.03
N SER A 465 -7.87 14.08 2.07
CA SER A 465 -6.86 13.06 2.29
C SER A 465 -5.75 13.51 3.24
N ALA A 466 -5.01 12.53 3.75
CA ALA A 466 -3.79 12.78 4.51
C ALA A 466 -2.73 13.42 3.60
N ILE A 467 -2.05 14.43 4.13
CA ILE A 467 -0.91 15.05 3.45
C ILE A 467 0.25 14.06 3.44
N ILE A 468 0.77 13.79 2.24
CA ILE A 468 2.00 13.01 2.06
C ILE A 468 3.10 13.96 1.62
N GLU A 469 4.22 13.92 2.34
CA GLU A 469 5.41 14.70 2.03
C GLU A 469 6.59 13.75 1.86
N VAL A 470 7.33 13.91 0.76
CA VAL A 470 8.52 13.15 0.42
C VAL A 470 9.71 14.11 0.32
N ARG A 471 10.81 13.81 1.01
CA ARG A 471 12.02 14.64 1.03
C ARG A 471 13.24 13.85 0.58
N LEU A 472 14.13 14.53 -0.13
CA LEU A 472 15.45 14.01 -0.46
C LEU A 472 16.30 13.93 0.81
N ARG A 473 16.90 12.78 1.08
CA ARG A 473 17.87 12.67 2.17
C ARG A 473 19.23 13.23 1.74
N PRO A 474 19.97 13.89 2.64
CA PRO A 474 21.35 14.29 2.37
C PRO A 474 22.22 13.09 1.98
N LYS A 475 23.16 13.25 1.02
CA LYS A 475 24.01 12.16 0.50
C LYS A 475 24.67 11.30 1.58
N HIS A 476 25.13 11.90 2.68
CA HIS A 476 25.76 11.16 3.80
C HIS A 476 24.77 10.32 4.64
N ALA A 477 23.46 10.54 4.50
CA ALA A 477 22.38 9.83 5.20
C ALA A 477 21.58 8.88 4.28
N GLN A 478 22.03 8.68 3.04
CA GLN A 478 21.39 7.82 2.03
C GLN A 478 21.82 6.34 2.09
N TRP A 479 22.54 5.90 3.13
CA TRP A 479 23.10 4.54 3.22
C TRP A 479 22.06 3.40 3.25
N ARG A 480 20.80 3.68 3.62
CA ARG A 480 19.69 2.71 3.64
C ARG A 480 18.44 3.19 2.93
N TYR A 481 18.05 4.44 3.20
CA TYR A 481 16.89 5.06 2.57
C TYR A 481 17.35 6.31 1.83
N HIS A 482 16.91 6.50 0.60
CA HIS A 482 17.25 7.66 -0.22
C HIS A 482 16.25 8.81 -0.04
N LEU A 483 14.99 8.47 0.24
CA LEU A 483 13.91 9.41 0.52
C LEU A 483 13.42 9.31 1.97
N ASP A 484 12.97 10.43 2.54
CA ASP A 484 12.19 10.50 3.77
C ASP A 484 10.72 10.72 3.44
N VAL A 485 9.82 9.86 3.93
CA VAL A 485 8.38 9.96 3.70
C VAL A 485 7.66 10.30 5.00
N PHE A 486 6.78 11.30 4.95
CA PHE A 486 5.93 11.73 6.05
C PHE A 486 4.47 11.62 5.65
N ALA A 487 3.67 10.98 6.48
CA ALA A 487 2.21 10.90 6.35
C ALA A 487 1.57 11.64 7.52
N ALA A 488 0.82 12.70 7.24
CA ALA A 488 0.22 13.59 8.23
C ALA A 488 1.24 14.08 9.30
N GLY A 489 2.44 14.46 8.84
CA GLY A 489 3.54 14.94 9.69
C GLY A 489 4.31 13.86 10.46
N LYS A 490 3.92 12.57 10.36
CA LYS A 490 4.65 11.44 10.97
C LYS A 490 5.50 10.74 9.92
N ARG A 491 6.77 10.51 10.22
CA ARG A 491 7.68 9.73 9.38
C ARG A 491 7.24 8.26 9.28
N VAL A 492 7.25 7.70 8.07
CA VAL A 492 6.88 6.31 7.75
C VAL A 492 7.95 5.63 6.88
N TYR A 493 7.98 4.30 6.87
CA TYR A 493 8.98 3.49 6.18
C TYR A 493 8.32 2.34 5.42
N PHE A 494 8.91 1.92 4.30
CA PHE A 494 8.38 0.89 3.39
C PHE A 494 9.27 -0.36 3.28
N ASP A 495 10.11 -0.61 4.29
CA ASP A 495 11.20 -1.58 4.22
C ASP A 495 10.82 -3.03 4.57
N ARG A 496 9.63 -3.22 5.14
CA ARG A 496 9.06 -4.53 5.44
C ARG A 496 8.03 -4.90 4.38
N THR A 497 7.91 -6.19 4.08
CA THR A 497 6.92 -6.71 3.11
C THR A 497 5.50 -6.23 3.42
N SER A 498 5.10 -6.23 4.69
CA SER A 498 3.78 -5.76 5.14
C SER A 498 3.59 -4.24 5.08
N LEU A 499 4.67 -3.47 4.95
CA LEU A 499 4.66 -2.00 4.89
C LEU A 499 4.91 -1.46 3.48
N ARG A 500 5.15 -2.32 2.48
CA ARG A 500 5.41 -1.89 1.09
C ARG A 500 4.24 -1.11 0.50
N ILE A 501 3.01 -1.41 0.94
CA ILE A 501 1.82 -0.63 0.64
C ILE A 501 1.22 -0.18 1.98
N GLN A 502 0.98 1.11 2.12
CA GLN A 502 0.34 1.69 3.29
C GLN A 502 -0.83 2.57 2.87
N HIS A 503 -1.95 2.38 3.56
CA HIS A 503 -3.19 3.12 3.32
C HIS A 503 -3.34 4.18 4.39
N PHE A 504 -3.60 5.39 3.96
CA PHE A 504 -3.96 6.52 4.79
C PHE A 504 -5.31 7.06 4.31
N PRO A 505 -6.01 7.88 5.11
CA PRO A 505 -7.26 8.47 4.68
C PRO A 505 -7.11 9.17 3.32
N GLY A 506 -7.84 8.72 2.30
CA GLY A 506 -7.85 9.30 0.95
C GLY A 506 -6.59 9.09 0.10
N VAL A 507 -5.60 8.31 0.54
CA VAL A 507 -4.36 8.08 -0.22
C VAL A 507 -3.71 6.74 0.11
N THR A 508 -3.34 6.00 -0.93
CA THR A 508 -2.50 4.81 -0.87
C THR A 508 -1.07 5.18 -1.25
N VAL A 509 -0.09 4.86 -0.42
CA VAL A 509 1.33 5.08 -0.73
C VAL A 509 2.03 3.73 -0.82
N TYR A 510 2.82 3.52 -1.87
CA TYR A 510 3.58 2.30 -2.02
C TYR A 510 4.97 2.52 -2.61
N MET A 511 5.82 1.51 -2.38
CA MET A 511 7.13 1.38 -3.00
C MET A 511 7.12 0.15 -3.93
N PRO A 512 7.58 0.27 -5.18
CA PRO A 512 7.68 -0.87 -6.09
C PRO A 512 8.50 -2.03 -5.52
N THR A 513 8.20 -3.25 -5.95
CA THR A 513 8.78 -4.48 -5.38
C THR A 513 10.28 -4.61 -5.59
N TYR A 514 10.76 -4.19 -6.77
CA TYR A 514 12.16 -4.24 -7.18
C TYR A 514 13.05 -3.21 -6.47
N ILE A 515 12.46 -2.25 -5.75
CA ILE A 515 13.17 -1.25 -4.94
C ILE A 515 13.22 -1.70 -3.48
N LEU A 516 14.37 -1.50 -2.82
CA LEU A 516 14.60 -1.80 -1.40
C LEU A 516 15.14 -0.60 -0.59
N ASN A 517 15.72 0.39 -1.27
CA ASN A 517 16.39 1.54 -0.68
C ASN A 517 15.50 2.79 -0.61
N GLN A 518 14.18 2.65 -0.84
CA GLN A 518 13.22 3.75 -0.80
C GLN A 518 13.63 4.92 -1.72
N SER A 519 14.11 4.62 -2.93
CA SER A 519 14.45 5.62 -3.95
C SER A 519 13.26 5.99 -4.84
N GLU A 520 12.18 5.20 -4.84
CA GLU A 520 10.94 5.50 -5.56
C GLU A 520 9.75 5.37 -4.61
N ILE A 521 8.88 6.37 -4.60
CA ILE A 521 7.64 6.39 -3.84
C ILE A 521 6.51 6.85 -4.75
N ILE A 522 5.41 6.10 -4.73
CA ILE A 522 4.22 6.40 -5.52
C ILE A 522 3.06 6.66 -4.57
N MET A 523 2.41 7.81 -4.76
CA MET A 523 1.20 8.25 -4.05
C MET A 523 0.01 8.09 -5.00
N MET A 524 -1.02 7.36 -4.58
CA MET A 524 -2.25 7.12 -5.33
C MET A 524 -3.42 7.70 -4.56
N PHE A 525 -4.10 8.68 -5.14
CA PHE A 525 -5.21 9.38 -4.50
C PHE A 525 -6.57 8.85 -4.99
N GLU A 526 -7.61 8.99 -4.17
CA GLU A 526 -8.96 8.49 -4.49
C GLU A 526 -9.59 9.16 -5.72
N SER A 527 -9.16 10.38 -6.09
CA SER A 527 -9.53 11.01 -7.36
C SER A 527 -9.00 10.29 -8.61
N GLY A 528 -8.10 9.32 -8.44
CA GLY A 528 -7.36 8.66 -9.50
C GLY A 528 -6.08 9.40 -9.90
N ALA A 529 -5.75 10.51 -9.23
CA ALA A 529 -4.48 11.21 -9.41
C ALA A 529 -3.33 10.41 -8.79
N GLY A 530 -2.18 10.41 -9.45
CA GLY A 530 -0.95 9.77 -8.99
C GLY A 530 0.20 10.77 -8.88
N VAL A 531 1.10 10.58 -7.91
CA VAL A 531 2.36 11.33 -7.83
C VAL A 531 3.49 10.35 -7.60
N GLU A 532 4.44 10.29 -8.53
CA GLU A 532 5.65 9.48 -8.44
C GLU A 532 6.83 10.39 -8.09
N VAL A 533 7.60 10.02 -7.07
CA VAL A 533 8.85 10.68 -6.68
C VAL A 533 9.98 9.68 -6.82
N VAL A 534 10.96 10.02 -7.66
CA VAL A 534 12.13 9.19 -7.92
C VAL A 534 13.39 9.93 -7.51
N GLU A 535 14.25 9.27 -6.76
CA GLU A 535 15.60 9.70 -6.44
C GLU A 535 16.60 8.93 -7.30
N ASN A 536 17.53 9.67 -7.91
CA ASN A 536 18.63 9.11 -8.67
C ASN A 536 19.91 9.92 -8.41
N GLU A 537 20.92 9.29 -7.80
CA GLU A 537 22.25 9.88 -7.52
C GLU A 537 22.26 11.24 -6.79
N GLY A 538 21.26 11.48 -5.94
CA GLY A 538 21.08 12.72 -5.19
C GLY A 538 20.23 13.78 -5.91
N PHE A 539 19.62 13.45 -7.05
CA PHE A 539 18.65 14.30 -7.73
C PHE A 539 17.26 13.71 -7.60
N MET A 540 16.27 14.56 -7.33
CA MET A 540 14.87 14.18 -7.22
C MET A 540 14.12 14.58 -8.48
N THR A 541 13.37 13.64 -9.06
CA THR A 541 12.43 13.84 -10.15
C THR A 541 11.03 13.56 -9.64
N THR A 542 10.03 14.28 -10.16
CA THR A 542 8.64 14.05 -9.80
C THR A 542 7.74 14.09 -11.01
N ARG A 543 6.85 13.11 -11.11
CA ARG A 543 5.83 12.99 -12.15
C ARG A 543 4.45 13.00 -11.51
N VAL A 544 3.52 13.73 -12.09
CA VAL A 544 2.12 13.79 -11.67
C VAL A 544 1.25 13.22 -12.78
N TYR A 545 0.42 12.24 -12.43
CA TYR A 545 -0.48 11.51 -13.31
C TYR A 545 -1.91 11.96 -13.04
N LEU A 546 -2.61 12.49 -14.04
CA LEU A 546 -3.99 12.95 -13.88
C LEU A 546 -4.98 12.22 -14.80
N PRO A 547 -6.15 11.79 -14.29
CA PRO A 547 -7.25 11.32 -15.11
C PRO A 547 -7.98 12.49 -15.80
N TRP A 548 -8.66 12.20 -16.92
CA TRP A 548 -9.44 13.14 -17.76
C TRP A 548 -10.40 14.06 -17.01
N SER A 549 -10.84 13.66 -15.82
CA SER A 549 -11.69 14.48 -14.98
C SER A 549 -11.06 15.81 -14.54
N PHE A 550 -9.73 15.95 -14.56
CA PHE A 550 -9.02 17.19 -14.18
C PHE A 550 -8.84 18.18 -15.35
N MET A 551 -9.29 17.84 -16.56
CA MET A 551 -9.14 18.71 -17.72
C MET A 551 -9.82 20.07 -17.47
N ASN A 552 -9.13 21.15 -17.83
CA ASN A 552 -9.49 22.56 -17.64
C ASN A 552 -9.68 22.99 -16.17
N GLN A 553 -9.05 22.29 -15.22
CA GLN A 553 -9.19 22.57 -13.78
C GLN A 553 -7.85 22.78 -13.06
N THR A 554 -6.72 22.53 -13.73
CA THR A 554 -5.40 22.67 -13.12
C THR A 554 -4.85 24.08 -13.32
N ARG A 555 -4.05 24.54 -12.36
CA ARG A 555 -3.20 25.73 -12.48
C ARG A 555 -1.92 25.49 -11.71
N GLY A 556 -0.84 26.19 -12.02
CA GLY A 556 0.44 26.05 -11.34
C GLY A 556 1.60 26.01 -12.32
N LEU A 557 2.76 25.53 -11.86
CA LEU A 557 3.91 25.33 -12.74
C LEU A 557 3.68 24.22 -13.79
N PHE A 558 2.74 23.30 -13.58
CA PHE A 558 2.34 22.33 -14.62
C PHE A 558 1.27 22.84 -15.59
N GLY A 559 0.95 24.14 -15.53
CA GLY A 559 0.09 24.78 -16.51
C GLY A 559 -1.41 24.52 -16.33
N ASN A 560 -2.19 24.98 -17.31
CA ASN A 560 -3.64 24.78 -17.35
C ASN A 560 -3.93 23.68 -18.37
N TRP A 561 -4.30 22.50 -17.89
CA TRP A 561 -4.50 21.36 -18.77
C TRP A 561 -5.72 21.55 -19.70
N SER A 562 -5.49 22.11 -20.88
CA SER A 562 -6.51 22.54 -21.84
C SER A 562 -6.25 22.05 -23.27
N HIS A 563 -5.10 21.40 -23.50
CA HIS A 563 -4.49 21.08 -24.79
C HIS A 563 -4.00 22.32 -25.57
N ASP A 564 -3.74 23.44 -24.89
CA ASP A 564 -3.19 24.66 -25.49
C ASP A 564 -1.99 25.20 -24.70
N ILE A 565 -0.80 25.02 -25.27
CA ILE A 565 0.46 25.50 -24.68
C ILE A 565 0.52 27.01 -24.42
N ILE A 566 -0.36 27.81 -25.04
CA ILE A 566 -0.34 29.27 -24.90
C ILE A 566 -0.86 29.69 -23.52
N ASP A 567 -1.82 28.96 -22.96
CA ASP A 567 -2.47 29.31 -21.69
C ASP A 567 -1.81 28.68 -20.46
N ASP A 568 -0.76 27.86 -20.67
CA ASP A 568 0.03 27.24 -19.59
C ASP A 568 0.74 28.24 -18.69
N PHE A 569 1.05 29.45 -19.19
CA PHE A 569 1.63 30.52 -18.38
C PHE A 569 0.58 31.36 -17.63
N THR A 570 -0.56 30.75 -17.26
CA THR A 570 -1.59 31.41 -16.46
C THR A 570 -1.13 31.66 -15.02
N LEU A 571 -1.29 32.89 -14.55
CA LEU A 571 -0.95 33.32 -13.20
C LEU A 571 -1.99 32.85 -12.16
N PRO A 572 -1.68 32.90 -10.85
CA PRO A 572 -2.65 32.55 -9.80
C PRO A 572 -3.96 33.33 -9.89
N ASN A 573 -3.92 34.59 -10.33
CA ASN A 573 -5.10 35.44 -10.50
C ASN A 573 -5.96 35.09 -11.74
N GLY A 574 -5.56 34.10 -12.54
CA GLY A 574 -6.25 33.65 -13.74
C GLY A 574 -5.97 34.46 -15.00
N MET A 575 -5.09 35.47 -14.94
CA MET A 575 -4.63 36.18 -16.14
C MET A 575 -3.44 35.45 -16.77
N MET A 576 -3.30 35.51 -18.10
CA MET A 576 -2.09 35.01 -18.76
C MET A 576 -0.88 35.86 -18.37
N GLY A 577 0.23 35.20 -18.05
CA GLY A 577 1.52 35.84 -17.79
C GLY A 577 2.00 36.60 -19.02
N SER A 578 2.75 37.68 -18.80
CA SER A 578 3.37 38.47 -19.89
C SER A 578 4.62 37.79 -20.46
N VAL A 579 4.64 36.46 -20.49
CA VAL A 579 5.64 35.68 -21.18
C VAL A 579 5.23 35.71 -22.65
N GLY A 580 5.89 36.54 -23.46
CA GLY A 580 5.60 36.58 -24.90
C GLY A 580 5.74 35.20 -25.56
N THR A 581 5.42 35.06 -26.84
CA THR A 581 5.49 33.78 -27.58
C THR A 581 6.89 33.15 -27.67
N ASN A 582 7.92 33.77 -27.07
CA ASN A 582 9.28 33.28 -27.05
C ASN A 582 9.59 32.50 -25.75
N ILE A 583 9.26 31.21 -25.77
CA ILE A 583 9.50 30.23 -24.69
C ILE A 583 10.99 30.10 -24.32
N ASN A 584 11.91 30.57 -25.17
CA ASN A 584 13.35 30.51 -24.90
C ASN A 584 13.85 31.62 -23.96
N ASN A 585 13.01 32.59 -23.59
CA ASN A 585 13.42 33.62 -22.64
C ASN A 585 13.16 33.18 -21.18
N PHE A 586 14.15 32.49 -20.61
CA PHE A 586 14.08 31.98 -19.24
C PHE A 586 13.93 33.09 -18.20
N GLU A 587 14.43 34.31 -18.47
CA GLU A 587 14.29 35.44 -17.56
C GLU A 587 12.83 35.89 -17.41
N SER A 588 12.10 36.00 -18.53
CA SER A 588 10.67 36.36 -18.49
C SER A 588 9.83 35.27 -17.85
N ILE A 589 10.10 33.99 -18.16
CA ILE A 589 9.37 32.87 -17.54
C ILE A 589 9.56 32.88 -16.02
N HIS A 590 10.80 33.11 -15.57
CA HIS A 590 11.12 33.19 -14.16
C HIS A 590 10.39 34.35 -13.48
N LYS A 591 10.51 35.58 -14.01
CA LYS A 591 10.01 36.80 -13.36
C LYS A 591 8.51 37.01 -13.53
N ASP A 592 8.00 36.80 -14.74
CA ASP A 592 6.65 37.22 -15.12
C ASP A 592 5.63 36.09 -14.93
N PHE A 593 6.06 34.84 -14.73
CA PHE A 593 5.19 33.69 -14.48
C PHE A 593 5.55 32.94 -13.20
N ALA A 594 6.66 32.21 -13.17
CA ALA A 594 6.92 31.18 -12.16
C ALA A 594 7.09 31.72 -10.73
N LEU A 595 7.72 32.89 -10.56
CA LEU A 595 7.83 33.53 -9.23
C LEU A 595 6.47 33.89 -8.61
N HIS A 596 5.41 34.05 -9.40
CA HIS A 596 4.07 34.30 -8.87
C HIS A 596 3.48 33.08 -8.17
N TRP A 597 3.97 31.88 -8.45
CA TRP A 597 3.56 30.61 -7.82
C TRP A 597 4.33 30.28 -6.53
N LEU A 598 5.16 31.20 -6.04
CA LEU A 598 5.83 31.05 -4.74
C LEU A 598 4.80 31.00 -3.61
N LEU A 599 4.98 30.04 -2.72
CA LEU A 599 4.15 29.78 -1.54
C LEU A 599 4.60 30.62 -0.33
N GLU A 600 3.61 30.95 0.49
CA GLU A 600 3.77 31.53 1.82
C GLU A 600 2.95 30.67 2.80
N ASP A 601 3.22 30.73 4.10
CA ASP A 601 2.46 29.94 5.09
C ASP A 601 1.03 30.48 5.34
N LYS A 602 0.66 31.56 4.66
CA LYS A 602 -0.68 32.13 4.70
C LYS A 602 -1.55 31.42 3.66
N ASP A 603 -2.79 31.15 4.04
CA ASP A 603 -3.81 30.66 3.12
C ASP A 603 -4.06 31.67 1.99
N ASP A 604 -3.94 31.20 0.75
CA ASP A 604 -4.24 31.92 -0.48
C ASP A 604 -5.20 31.08 -1.32
N PRO A 605 -6.44 31.54 -1.56
CA PRO A 605 -7.44 30.80 -2.32
C PRO A 605 -7.00 30.36 -3.73
N ASN A 606 -6.01 31.03 -4.33
CA ASN A 606 -5.55 30.71 -5.68
C ASN A 606 -4.32 29.78 -5.72
N LYS A 607 -3.70 29.52 -4.57
CA LYS A 607 -2.46 28.73 -4.44
C LYS A 607 -2.59 27.57 -3.45
N GLY A 608 -3.59 27.61 -2.60
CA GLY A 608 -3.76 26.72 -1.46
C GLY A 608 -2.86 27.08 -0.27
N VAL A 609 -2.98 26.26 0.78
CA VAL A 609 -2.16 26.35 1.99
C VAL A 609 -0.88 25.54 1.81
N ALA A 610 0.24 25.99 2.37
CA ALA A 610 1.48 25.21 2.34
C ALA A 610 1.33 23.87 3.08
N LEU A 611 1.68 22.77 2.40
CA LEU A 611 1.45 21.40 2.88
C LEU A 611 2.63 20.81 3.65
N PHE A 612 3.81 21.45 3.60
CA PHE A 612 5.04 20.90 4.17
C PHE A 612 5.05 20.88 5.71
N THR A 613 5.60 19.81 6.28
CA THR A 613 5.80 19.68 7.72
C THR A 613 6.88 20.65 8.19
N ARG A 614 6.50 21.61 9.05
CA ARG A 614 7.38 22.67 9.58
C ARG A 614 8.27 22.17 10.72
N GLU A 615 9.21 21.27 10.40
CA GLU A 615 10.21 20.80 11.38
C GLU A 615 11.09 21.97 11.87
N PHE A 616 11.38 21.99 13.17
CA PHE A 616 12.16 23.06 13.83
C PHE A 616 11.60 24.49 13.61
N GLY A 617 10.32 24.62 13.25
CA GLY A 617 9.70 25.92 12.97
C GLY A 617 10.17 26.58 11.67
N ARG A 618 10.76 25.84 10.73
CA ARG A 618 11.18 26.37 9.42
C ARG A 618 9.97 26.57 8.50
N THR A 619 9.58 27.83 8.34
CA THR A 619 8.46 28.33 7.52
C THR A 619 8.77 28.35 6.03
N ALA A 620 7.76 28.55 5.18
CA ALA A 620 7.95 28.79 3.73
C ALA A 620 8.92 29.96 3.47
N SER A 621 8.84 31.00 4.31
CA SER A 621 9.72 32.17 4.24
C SER A 621 11.20 31.87 4.51
N PHE A 622 11.52 30.79 5.23
CA PHE A 622 12.92 30.36 5.43
C PHE A 622 13.54 29.86 4.12
N TYR A 623 12.74 29.18 3.29
CA TYR A 623 13.18 28.62 2.02
C TYR A 623 13.09 29.62 0.87
N ALA A 624 12.16 30.58 0.94
CA ALA A 624 11.89 31.54 -0.11
C ALA A 624 13.00 32.60 -0.26
N ASN A 625 13.49 32.78 -1.50
CA ASN A 625 14.33 33.92 -1.85
C ASN A 625 13.91 34.55 -3.18
N LYS A 626 13.08 35.59 -3.12
CA LYS A 626 12.60 36.36 -4.29
C LYS A 626 13.71 37.12 -5.03
N THR A 627 14.87 37.31 -4.41
CA THR A 627 16.02 38.04 -4.99
C THR A 627 17.07 37.12 -5.63
N PHE A 628 16.87 35.81 -5.56
CA PHE A 628 17.76 34.84 -6.17
C PHE A 628 17.70 34.97 -7.69
N VAL A 629 18.82 35.39 -8.31
CA VAL A 629 18.96 35.41 -9.76
C VAL A 629 19.66 34.12 -10.20
N PRO A 630 19.00 33.20 -10.92
CA PRO A 630 19.64 31.99 -11.43
C PRO A 630 20.49 32.27 -12.67
N GLU A 631 21.21 31.25 -13.12
CA GLU A 631 21.81 31.24 -14.46
C GLU A 631 20.70 31.10 -15.52
N TYR A 632 20.61 32.05 -16.45
CA TYR A 632 19.60 32.05 -17.52
C TYR A 632 20.13 31.52 -18.86
N ARG A 633 21.45 31.30 -18.99
CA ARG A 633 22.02 30.73 -20.21
C ARG A 633 21.64 29.26 -20.35
N LYS A 634 21.25 28.85 -21.57
CA LYS A 634 20.78 27.49 -21.86
C LYS A 634 21.90 26.49 -22.12
N ASN A 635 22.89 26.87 -22.95
CA ASN A 635 23.87 25.89 -23.42
C ASN A 635 25.05 25.79 -22.45
N PRO A 636 25.54 24.57 -22.16
CA PRO A 636 26.76 24.38 -21.37
C PRO A 636 27.96 25.15 -21.91
N GLN A 637 28.05 25.31 -23.24
CA GLN A 637 29.11 26.07 -23.91
C GLN A 637 29.08 27.56 -23.56
N ASP A 638 27.89 28.10 -23.28
CA ASP A 638 27.71 29.50 -22.90
C ASP A 638 27.97 29.71 -21.40
N ILE A 639 27.84 28.65 -20.58
CA ILE A 639 28.01 28.67 -19.12
C ILE A 639 29.47 28.42 -18.73
N ILE A 640 30.13 27.46 -19.40
CA ILE A 640 31.48 27.02 -19.08
C ILE A 640 32.50 28.01 -19.67
N PRO A 641 33.43 28.57 -18.87
CA PRO A 641 34.46 29.47 -19.36
C PRO A 641 35.36 28.81 -20.41
N SER A 642 35.75 29.56 -21.44
CA SER A 642 36.59 29.08 -22.56
C SER A 642 37.94 28.49 -22.14
N ASN A 643 38.40 28.77 -20.92
CA ASN A 643 39.69 28.35 -20.37
C ASN A 643 39.63 27.10 -19.47
N SER A 644 38.50 26.39 -19.38
CA SER A 644 38.47 25.07 -18.75
C SER A 644 38.98 24.00 -19.73
N ASP A 645 40.27 24.04 -20.04
CA ASP A 645 40.97 22.87 -20.56
C ASP A 645 41.00 21.84 -19.42
N ILE A 646 40.23 20.76 -19.58
CA ILE A 646 40.54 19.35 -19.20
C ILE A 646 39.22 18.55 -19.22
N MET A 647 39.16 17.56 -20.13
CA MET A 647 38.35 16.33 -20.08
C MET A 647 36.89 16.26 -20.59
N TRP A 648 36.36 17.16 -21.44
CA TRP A 648 35.02 16.94 -22.04
C TRP A 648 34.93 16.96 -23.57
N ARG A 649 36.04 17.14 -24.29
CA ARG A 649 36.03 17.18 -25.78
C ARG A 649 35.96 15.81 -26.47
N SER A 650 35.71 14.72 -25.75
CA SER A 650 35.52 13.38 -26.33
C SER A 650 34.42 12.61 -25.61
N GLY A 651 33.18 13.08 -25.75
CA GLY A 651 31.98 12.38 -25.32
C GLY A 651 30.87 12.70 -26.30
N ASP A 652 30.53 11.70 -27.10
CA ASP A 652 29.58 11.72 -28.21
C ASP A 652 28.28 12.44 -27.85
N SER A 653 27.83 13.36 -28.71
CA SER A 653 26.59 14.16 -28.56
C SER A 653 25.31 13.34 -28.75
N SER A 654 25.39 12.02 -28.56
CA SER A 654 24.31 11.05 -28.74
C SER A 654 23.67 10.60 -27.41
N VAL A 655 24.13 11.12 -26.26
CA VAL A 655 23.69 10.65 -24.93
C VAL A 655 22.59 11.51 -24.28
N TRP A 656 22.19 12.64 -24.88
CA TRP A 656 21.16 13.54 -24.31
C TRP A 656 19.77 13.41 -24.96
N THR A 657 19.56 12.40 -25.80
CA THR A 657 18.24 12.05 -26.35
C THR A 657 18.04 10.55 -26.20
N GLN A 658 17.50 10.15 -25.04
CA GLN A 658 16.86 8.87 -24.68
C GLN A 658 17.31 8.40 -23.30
N LYS A 659 16.54 8.78 -22.26
CA LYS A 659 16.01 7.87 -21.24
C LYS A 659 15.04 8.56 -20.30
#